data_AF-A0A8J3LIX6-F1
#
_entry.id   AF-A0A8J3LIX6-F1
#
_cell.length_a   1.000
_cell.length_b   1.000
_cell.length_c   1.000
_cell.angle_alpha   90.00
_cell.angle_beta   90.00
_cell.angle_gamma   90.00
#
_symmetry.space_group_name_H-M   'P 1'
#
loop_
_entity.id
_entity.type
_entity.pdbx_description
1 polymer ?
#
loop_
_entity_poly.entity_id
_entity_poly.type
_entity_poly.pdbx_seq_one_letter_code
_entity_poly.pdbx_strand_id
1 'polypeptide(L)'
;MLSGLLGALIVVNCLGVPGPARAADAVPPASSSSSATRYQVTFVARSCDSYQDVTAGQVRGDDGETLGRPGRDSPYRPGQPVDPRLEDGTDAGCKDLSGWRFTLGSGHERKGRYSTVTGRPVTTPATVGSAPQLDQTGKDTGSKLSGAVTVALTDEQVGLAMRRQLWVQGGTPDKPVGDGYAFGALRCAVDGRTAGNLQWLSFPPGVRHVFCYAYYVKGAEDSGTVMVRMRATRPVGFPQQVRFAGGLSFTADGAFTLASSGDQVEAAFTRAPAGYRIQPAVPAGWRLAGAACTASRADGRPERSRSTVDAATGATAVTLAADDIVVCTYSMEPPAAQPGLRLSVLSPGAGGTFGLTVAGGAGQPALTATTGDNGTAVAASGADLTTLAPGRYTVTVAPPAGPWTLTGVLCNGAPASVTALTFTIDLASGAPLECVLGLARKPPALRLHTVTTGGVATAAFAVASLDGAGAGWWAAASTTGYGVPEPATGDVPRDLPFGTYLVTAIPPRSTRTTGWRLTALRCDQGTAMAGTTVRVALTPGGPDPVCTATYQADPTTRFGVTLQAKGSTSGRKGPAVVEVSCADGSGGRLVLAPDATGPVALPEPLAFLESTSCRIEQTATGAAGTSTVTVSAVRRPSTGDRPLELPAELTVARDVAEYTVAVTAEFGEPTATAARASILDEMSTVPVILAAIGVFGFGTLVLLGVFLRRRAM
;
A
#
# COMPACT_ATOMS: atom_id res chain seq x y z
N MET A 1 68.92 6.66 13.36
CA MET A 1 69.08 5.20 13.52
C MET A 1 68.60 4.58 12.22
N LEU A 2 69.50 4.37 11.26
CA LEU A 2 70.07 3.05 10.90
C LEU A 2 68.96 1.97 10.80
N SER A 3 68.74 1.21 9.73
CA SER A 3 69.34 1.02 8.39
C SER A 3 68.33 0.08 7.67
N GLY A 4 68.02 0.28 6.38
CA GLY A 4 68.53 -0.55 5.26
C GLY A 4 67.77 -1.88 5.08
N LEU A 5 67.51 -2.45 3.91
CA LEU A 5 67.91 -2.23 2.51
C LEU A 5 66.97 -3.18 1.69
N LEU A 6 66.32 -2.72 0.61
CA LEU A 6 66.70 -2.88 -0.81
C LEU A 6 66.25 -4.19 -1.50
N GLY A 7 65.73 -4.04 -2.73
CA GLY A 7 65.57 -5.11 -3.73
C GLY A 7 64.25 -5.00 -4.52
N ALA A 8 64.02 -3.95 -5.30
CA ALA A 8 64.48 -3.72 -6.67
C ALA A 8 63.42 -4.05 -7.74
N LEU A 9 63.14 -2.99 -8.51
CA LEU A 9 62.23 -2.79 -9.62
C LEU A 9 62.66 -3.57 -10.89
N ILE A 10 61.74 -4.19 -11.64
CA ILE A 10 61.83 -4.26 -13.11
C ILE A 10 60.43 -4.11 -13.70
N VAL A 11 60.28 -3.07 -14.53
CA VAL A 11 59.17 -2.81 -15.46
C VAL A 11 59.51 -3.47 -16.80
N VAL A 12 58.50 -3.98 -17.52
CA VAL A 12 58.22 -3.75 -18.96
C VAL A 12 57.41 -4.91 -19.57
N ASN A 13 56.29 -4.53 -20.18
CA ASN A 13 55.36 -5.29 -21.02
C ASN A 13 56.01 -6.07 -22.16
N CYS A 14 55.46 -7.24 -22.50
CA CYS A 14 55.23 -7.67 -23.90
C CYS A 14 54.22 -8.83 -24.00
N LEU A 15 53.15 -8.55 -24.77
CA LEU A 15 52.30 -9.42 -25.60
C LEU A 15 52.55 -10.94 -25.58
N GLY A 16 51.50 -11.70 -25.25
CA GLY A 16 51.44 -13.16 -25.36
C GLY A 16 50.07 -13.66 -25.85
N VAL A 17 50.10 -14.39 -26.96
CA VAL A 17 49.05 -15.05 -27.77
C VAL A 17 48.09 -15.94 -26.95
N PRO A 18 46.81 -16.12 -27.38
CA PRO A 18 45.80 -16.90 -26.66
C PRO A 18 46.14 -18.40 -26.60
N GLY A 19 46.18 -18.94 -25.38
CA GLY A 19 46.20 -20.39 -25.15
C GLY A 19 44.80 -21.00 -25.29
N PRO A 20 44.69 -22.28 -25.68
CA PRO A 20 43.41 -22.94 -25.89
C PRO A 20 42.63 -23.08 -24.57
N ALA A 21 41.33 -22.76 -24.62
CA ALA A 21 40.41 -22.91 -23.51
C ALA A 21 40.42 -24.35 -22.98
N ARG A 22 40.84 -24.53 -21.73
CA ARG A 22 40.63 -25.77 -20.99
C ARG A 22 39.19 -25.81 -20.52
N ALA A 23 38.49 -26.88 -20.90
CA ALA A 23 37.18 -27.25 -20.40
C ALA A 23 37.23 -27.46 -18.88
N ALA A 24 36.59 -26.55 -18.14
CA ALA A 24 36.05 -26.78 -16.79
C ALA A 24 35.23 -25.55 -16.35
N ASP A 25 34.16 -25.24 -17.09
CA ASP A 25 33.02 -24.54 -16.52
C ASP A 25 31.79 -25.41 -16.78
N ALA A 26 31.37 -26.10 -15.74
CA ALA A 26 30.06 -26.71 -15.69
C ALA A 26 29.04 -25.57 -15.80
N VAL A 27 28.43 -25.42 -16.98
CA VAL A 27 27.18 -24.68 -17.13
C VAL A 27 26.22 -25.25 -16.09
N PRO A 28 25.75 -24.46 -15.11
CA PRO A 28 24.73 -24.96 -14.18
C PRO A 28 23.53 -25.40 -15.03
N PRO A 29 22.96 -26.60 -14.82
CA PRO A 29 21.74 -26.95 -15.52
C PRO A 29 20.69 -25.90 -15.23
N ALA A 30 20.02 -25.43 -16.29
CA ALA A 30 18.89 -24.53 -16.17
C ALA A 30 17.86 -25.13 -15.20
N SER A 31 17.74 -24.53 -14.02
CA SER A 31 16.67 -24.83 -13.06
C SER A 31 15.33 -24.48 -13.70
N SER A 32 14.73 -25.43 -14.41
CA SER A 32 13.39 -25.33 -14.98
C SER A 32 12.34 -25.58 -13.89
N SER A 33 12.26 -24.70 -12.90
CA SER A 33 11.10 -24.61 -12.02
C SER A 33 10.02 -23.79 -12.73
N SER A 34 8.83 -24.37 -12.97
CA SER A 34 7.70 -23.64 -13.56
C SER A 34 7.31 -22.43 -12.70
N SER A 35 7.02 -21.29 -13.33
CA SER A 35 6.58 -20.05 -12.66
C SER A 35 5.37 -20.22 -11.72
N ALA A 36 4.48 -21.18 -12.03
CA ALA A 36 3.22 -21.44 -11.33
C ALA A 36 3.34 -22.03 -9.91
N THR A 37 4.56 -22.19 -9.36
CA THR A 37 4.79 -22.73 -8.01
C THR A 37 5.44 -21.74 -7.05
N ARG A 38 5.83 -20.55 -7.53
CA ARG A 38 6.46 -19.50 -6.73
C ARG A 38 5.47 -18.36 -6.51
N TYR A 39 5.56 -17.70 -5.36
CA TYR A 39 4.83 -16.45 -5.15
C TYR A 39 5.39 -15.39 -6.09
N GLN A 40 4.51 -14.74 -6.85
CA GLN A 40 4.87 -13.80 -7.89
C GLN A 40 4.07 -12.50 -7.76
N VAL A 41 4.66 -11.42 -8.25
CA VAL A 41 3.98 -10.13 -8.36
C VAL A 41 4.19 -9.61 -9.77
N THR A 42 3.11 -9.21 -10.44
CA THR A 42 3.21 -8.40 -11.65
C THR A 42 3.06 -6.94 -11.29
N PHE A 43 4.12 -6.18 -11.49
CA PHE A 43 4.12 -4.73 -11.35
C PHE A 43 3.80 -4.09 -12.70
N VAL A 44 2.94 -3.10 -12.69
CA VAL A 44 2.47 -2.37 -13.87
C VAL A 44 2.64 -0.89 -13.61
N ALA A 45 3.22 -0.17 -14.57
CA ALA A 45 3.38 1.27 -14.49
C ALA A 45 2.61 1.94 -15.64
N ARG A 46 1.92 3.02 -15.31
CA ARG A 46 1.14 3.84 -16.23
C ARG A 46 1.58 5.30 -16.10
N SER A 47 1.64 5.98 -17.24
CA SER A 47 1.91 7.41 -17.37
C SER A 47 0.65 8.12 -17.85
N CYS A 48 0.10 9.01 -17.04
CA CYS A 48 -1.06 9.82 -17.34
C CYS A 48 -0.64 11.24 -17.74
N ASP A 49 -1.43 11.89 -18.59
CA ASP A 49 -1.16 13.27 -19.01
C ASP A 49 -1.63 14.29 -17.94
N SER A 50 -2.61 13.92 -17.08
CA SER A 50 -3.09 14.75 -15.98
C SER A 50 -3.40 13.95 -14.70
N TYR A 51 -3.38 14.63 -13.56
CA TYR A 51 -3.90 14.08 -12.30
C TYR A 51 -5.39 13.70 -12.39
N GLN A 52 -6.18 14.36 -13.25
CA GLN A 52 -7.59 14.02 -13.44
C GLN A 52 -7.80 12.65 -14.09
N ASP A 53 -6.80 12.13 -14.80
CA ASP A 53 -6.84 10.80 -15.41
C ASP A 53 -6.47 9.70 -14.41
N VAL A 54 -5.83 10.07 -13.29
CA VAL A 54 -5.45 9.14 -12.23
C VAL A 54 -6.68 8.81 -11.39
N THR A 55 -6.99 7.52 -11.36
CA THR A 55 -7.98 6.96 -10.43
C THR A 55 -7.30 6.74 -9.08
N ALA A 56 -7.62 7.52 -8.05
CA ALA A 56 -6.93 7.45 -6.75
C ALA A 56 -7.62 6.56 -5.73
N GLY A 57 -6.87 6.16 -4.69
CA GLY A 57 -7.47 5.58 -3.50
C GLY A 57 -8.54 6.51 -2.90
N GLN A 58 -9.49 5.94 -2.17
CA GLN A 58 -10.62 6.70 -1.60
C GLN A 58 -10.19 7.73 -0.54
N VAL A 59 -8.99 7.59 0.02
CA VAL A 59 -8.42 8.54 0.99
C VAL A 59 -7.70 9.66 0.24
N ARG A 60 -8.15 10.91 0.46
CA ARG A 60 -7.63 12.13 -0.20
C ARG A 60 -7.31 13.21 0.84
N GLY A 61 -6.18 13.89 0.68
CA GLY A 61 -5.73 14.90 1.64
C GLY A 61 -4.25 15.26 1.50
N ASP A 62 -3.80 16.16 2.38
CA ASP A 62 -2.62 17.00 2.14
C ASP A 62 -1.28 16.39 2.53
N ASP A 63 -1.29 15.31 3.32
CA ASP A 63 -0.12 14.53 3.69
C ASP A 63 0.20 13.41 2.70
N GLY A 64 -0.69 13.20 1.72
CA GLY A 64 -0.45 12.34 0.56
C GLY A 64 0.73 12.80 -0.29
N GLU A 65 1.21 11.91 -1.15
CA GLU A 65 2.44 12.14 -1.94
C GLU A 65 2.17 12.71 -3.35
N THR A 66 0.91 13.02 -3.66
CA THR A 66 0.48 13.60 -4.94
C THR A 66 0.64 15.12 -4.97
N LEU A 67 0.93 15.71 -6.15
CA LEU A 67 1.04 17.17 -6.32
C LEU A 67 -0.27 17.83 -6.74
N GLY A 68 -1.12 17.07 -7.42
CA GLY A 68 -2.42 17.49 -7.90
C GLY A 68 -3.50 16.58 -7.36
N ARG A 69 -4.73 17.10 -7.28
CA ARG A 69 -5.90 16.33 -6.86
C ARG A 69 -6.20 15.28 -7.93
N PRO A 70 -6.14 13.97 -7.60
CA PRO A 70 -6.53 12.94 -8.56
C PRO A 70 -8.02 13.04 -8.91
N GLY A 71 -8.39 12.55 -10.09
CA GLY A 71 -9.76 12.69 -10.61
C GLY A 71 -10.79 11.84 -9.86
N ARG A 72 -11.02 10.62 -10.33
CA ARG A 72 -12.04 9.71 -9.80
C ARG A 72 -11.52 8.84 -8.65
N ASP A 73 -12.44 8.43 -7.79
CA ASP A 73 -12.16 7.42 -6.76
C ASP A 73 -11.96 6.03 -7.38
N SER A 74 -11.20 5.22 -6.68
CA SER A 74 -10.92 3.83 -7.00
C SER A 74 -12.22 3.05 -7.26
N PRO A 75 -12.31 2.30 -8.37
CA PRO A 75 -13.48 1.49 -8.69
C PRO A 75 -13.57 0.23 -7.82
N TYR A 76 -12.51 -0.10 -7.07
CA TYR A 76 -12.42 -1.33 -6.29
C TYR A 76 -13.37 -1.32 -5.10
N ARG A 77 -14.15 -2.41 -5.00
CA ARG A 77 -14.89 -2.72 -3.79
C ARG A 77 -13.91 -3.08 -2.65
N PRO A 78 -14.27 -2.85 -1.38
CA PRO A 78 -13.41 -3.24 -0.27
C PRO A 78 -13.05 -4.73 -0.34
N GLY A 79 -11.76 -5.06 -0.23
CA GLY A 79 -11.27 -6.44 -0.27
C GLY A 79 -11.16 -7.05 -1.67
N GLN A 80 -11.57 -6.34 -2.73
CA GLN A 80 -11.46 -6.82 -4.10
C GLN A 80 -9.97 -6.86 -4.53
N PRO A 81 -9.48 -7.99 -5.08
CA PRO A 81 -8.13 -8.06 -5.62
C PRO A 81 -7.93 -7.09 -6.79
N VAL A 82 -6.72 -6.56 -6.91
CA VAL A 82 -6.31 -5.74 -8.07
C VAL A 82 -6.39 -6.59 -9.34
N ASP A 83 -7.14 -6.13 -10.33
CA ASP A 83 -7.48 -6.85 -11.57
C ASP A 83 -7.19 -5.96 -12.80
N PRO A 84 -6.34 -6.43 -13.74
CA PRO A 84 -6.07 -5.72 -14.99
C PRO A 84 -7.32 -5.27 -15.74
N ARG A 85 -8.40 -6.07 -15.76
CA ARG A 85 -9.62 -5.72 -16.48
C ARG A 85 -10.32 -4.48 -15.89
N LEU A 86 -10.22 -4.31 -14.58
CA LEU A 86 -10.81 -3.16 -13.90
C LEU A 86 -9.94 -1.92 -14.10
N GLU A 87 -8.61 -2.08 -14.00
CA GLU A 87 -7.66 -0.99 -14.27
C GLU A 87 -7.79 -0.51 -15.72
N ASP A 88 -7.85 -1.41 -16.72
CA ASP A 88 -8.01 -1.03 -18.14
C ASP A 88 -9.27 -0.20 -18.38
N GLY A 89 -10.38 -0.50 -17.67
CA GLY A 89 -11.61 0.29 -17.71
C GLY A 89 -11.48 1.69 -17.07
N THR A 90 -10.47 1.88 -16.23
CA THR A 90 -10.14 3.15 -15.56
C THR A 90 -8.84 3.81 -16.02
N ASP A 91 -8.20 3.27 -17.06
CA ASP A 91 -6.90 3.74 -17.54
C ASP A 91 -6.98 4.53 -18.85
N ALA A 92 -8.19 4.85 -19.35
CA ALA A 92 -8.40 5.41 -20.69
C ALA A 92 -7.63 6.73 -20.99
N GLY A 93 -7.16 7.47 -19.98
CA GLY A 93 -6.33 8.67 -20.12
C GLY A 93 -4.83 8.45 -19.88
N CYS A 94 -4.40 7.22 -19.62
CA CYS A 94 -3.04 6.85 -19.26
C CYS A 94 -2.42 5.90 -20.29
N LYS A 95 -1.09 5.94 -20.41
CA LYS A 95 -0.28 5.18 -21.37
C LYS A 95 0.64 4.21 -20.62
N ASP A 96 1.01 3.12 -21.25
CA ASP A 96 1.95 2.16 -20.69
C ASP A 96 3.32 2.77 -20.43
N LEU A 97 3.90 2.53 -19.25
CA LEU A 97 5.21 3.05 -18.88
C LEU A 97 6.22 1.90 -18.79
N SER A 98 7.05 1.78 -19.82
CA SER A 98 8.19 0.85 -19.87
C SER A 98 9.46 1.49 -19.30
N GLY A 99 10.39 0.67 -18.82
CA GLY A 99 11.64 1.12 -18.20
C GLY A 99 11.52 1.46 -16.71
N TRP A 100 10.33 1.38 -16.13
CA TRP A 100 10.06 1.74 -14.74
C TRP A 100 10.46 0.63 -13.78
N ARG A 101 10.87 0.97 -12.55
CA ARG A 101 11.28 0.00 -11.53
C ARG A 101 10.50 0.19 -10.25
N PHE A 102 10.38 -0.90 -9.52
CA PHE A 102 9.76 -0.96 -8.20
C PHE A 102 10.79 -1.46 -7.20
N THR A 103 10.55 -1.25 -5.91
CA THR A 103 11.43 -1.78 -4.86
C THR A 103 10.61 -2.44 -3.77
N LEU A 104 11.09 -3.59 -3.30
CA LEU A 104 10.55 -4.36 -2.19
C LEU A 104 11.43 -4.16 -0.95
N GLY A 105 10.85 -4.08 0.25
CA GLY A 105 11.61 -3.97 1.50
C GLY A 105 10.86 -4.49 2.72
N SER A 106 11.57 -4.67 3.84
CA SER A 106 10.99 -5.18 5.09
C SER A 106 10.46 -4.09 6.04
N GLY A 107 10.75 -2.82 5.72
CA GLY A 107 10.29 -1.66 6.46
C GLY A 107 10.09 -0.45 5.55
N HIS A 108 9.79 0.69 6.14
CA HIS A 108 9.66 1.94 5.43
C HIS A 108 10.04 3.12 6.33
N GLU A 109 10.33 4.26 5.69
CA GLU A 109 10.50 5.55 6.33
C GLU A 109 9.95 6.65 5.42
N ARG A 110 9.72 7.85 5.96
CA ARG A 110 9.39 9.02 5.16
C ARG A 110 10.61 9.91 5.03
N LYS A 111 11.11 10.09 3.81
CA LYS A 111 12.29 10.92 3.52
C LYS A 111 11.90 12.07 2.59
N GLY A 112 11.82 13.27 3.16
CA GLY A 112 11.32 14.43 2.44
C GLY A 112 9.86 14.22 2.02
N ARG A 113 9.59 14.36 0.73
CA ARG A 113 8.22 14.31 0.18
C ARG A 113 7.67 12.89 -0.01
N TYR A 114 8.53 11.93 -0.31
CA TYR A 114 8.12 10.58 -0.65
C TYR A 114 8.53 9.61 0.46
N SER A 115 7.70 8.59 0.66
CA SER A 115 8.04 7.47 1.52
C SER A 115 8.87 6.46 0.75
N THR A 116 9.83 5.84 1.44
CA THR A 116 10.80 4.92 0.85
C THR A 116 10.87 3.63 1.63
N VAL A 117 11.04 2.50 0.93
CA VAL A 117 11.27 1.21 1.61
C VAL A 117 12.65 1.12 2.24
N THR A 118 12.72 0.46 3.39
CA THR A 118 13.94 0.20 4.15
C THR A 118 14.09 -1.30 4.44
N GLY A 119 15.17 -1.68 5.15
CA GLY A 119 15.39 -3.06 5.58
C GLY A 119 15.70 -4.01 4.41
N ARG A 120 16.90 -3.81 3.82
CA ARG A 120 17.43 -4.49 2.62
C ARG A 120 16.54 -4.37 1.38
N PRO A 121 16.44 -3.16 0.79
CA PRO A 121 15.64 -2.94 -0.40
C PRO A 121 16.10 -3.79 -1.59
N VAL A 122 15.16 -4.41 -2.31
CA VAL A 122 15.39 -5.19 -3.52
C VAL A 122 14.63 -4.56 -4.68
N THR A 123 15.36 -4.03 -5.66
CA THR A 123 14.77 -3.38 -6.84
C THR A 123 14.44 -4.40 -7.92
N THR A 124 13.26 -4.29 -8.51
CA THR A 124 12.79 -5.17 -9.58
C THR A 124 13.56 -4.91 -10.88
N PRO A 125 13.54 -5.86 -11.85
CA PRO A 125 13.78 -5.53 -13.24
C PRO A 125 12.82 -4.44 -13.72
N ALA A 126 13.19 -3.76 -14.80
CA ALA A 126 12.36 -2.70 -15.37
C ALA A 126 11.10 -3.27 -16.05
N THR A 127 10.00 -2.52 -16.03
CA THR A 127 8.80 -2.80 -16.82
C THR A 127 9.14 -2.84 -18.31
N VAL A 128 8.49 -3.74 -19.04
CA VAL A 128 8.71 -3.91 -20.49
C VAL A 128 7.45 -3.56 -21.27
N GLY A 129 7.59 -3.35 -22.58
CA GLY A 129 6.46 -3.00 -23.46
C GLY A 129 5.37 -4.08 -23.53
N SER A 130 5.69 -5.33 -23.16
CA SER A 130 4.72 -6.42 -23.06
C SER A 130 5.29 -7.54 -22.19
N ALA A 131 4.55 -7.93 -21.15
CA ALA A 131 4.79 -9.11 -20.33
C ALA A 131 3.58 -10.08 -20.44
N PRO A 132 3.75 -11.38 -20.17
CA PRO A 132 2.62 -12.29 -20.00
C PRO A 132 1.67 -11.81 -18.90
N GLN A 133 0.37 -11.77 -19.18
CA GLN A 133 -0.62 -11.59 -18.13
C GLN A 133 -0.83 -12.94 -17.42
N LEU A 134 -0.55 -12.95 -16.12
CA LEU A 134 -0.71 -14.15 -15.31
C LEU A 134 -2.07 -14.13 -14.59
N ASP A 135 -2.62 -15.33 -14.34
CA ASP A 135 -3.74 -15.50 -13.42
C ASP A 135 -3.26 -15.52 -11.96
N GLN A 136 -4.19 -15.71 -11.01
CA GLN A 136 -3.90 -15.68 -9.58
C GLN A 136 -2.96 -16.80 -9.10
N THR A 137 -2.56 -17.76 -9.95
CA THR A 137 -1.50 -18.74 -9.67
C THR A 137 -0.15 -18.43 -10.25
N GLY A 138 -0.07 -17.44 -11.12
CA GLY A 138 1.15 -17.21 -11.90
C GLY A 138 1.21 -18.03 -13.18
N LYS A 139 0.06 -18.56 -13.67
CA LYS A 139 -0.03 -19.19 -14.98
C LYS A 139 -0.30 -18.15 -16.05
N ASP A 140 0.38 -18.25 -17.19
CA ASP A 140 0.14 -17.40 -18.36
C ASP A 140 -1.28 -17.63 -18.90
N THR A 141 -2.04 -16.55 -18.99
CA THR A 141 -3.42 -16.55 -19.51
C THR A 141 -3.47 -16.55 -21.05
N GLY A 142 -2.32 -16.43 -21.72
CA GLY A 142 -2.22 -16.20 -23.16
C GLY A 142 -2.42 -14.73 -23.54
N SER A 143 -2.89 -13.90 -22.62
CA SER A 143 -3.00 -12.45 -22.80
C SER A 143 -1.69 -11.75 -22.47
N LYS A 144 -1.52 -10.52 -22.96
CA LYS A 144 -0.35 -9.70 -22.70
C LYS A 144 -0.72 -8.46 -21.91
N LEU A 145 0.22 -8.02 -21.08
CA LEU A 145 0.11 -6.82 -20.28
C LEU A 145 1.29 -5.90 -20.59
N SER A 146 1.00 -4.73 -21.14
CA SER A 146 2.00 -3.74 -21.49
C SER A 146 2.42 -2.91 -20.27
N GLY A 147 3.64 -2.36 -20.31
CA GLY A 147 4.20 -1.56 -19.21
C GLY A 147 4.36 -2.35 -17.91
N ALA A 148 4.65 -3.65 -18.00
CA ALA A 148 4.61 -4.56 -16.86
C ALA A 148 5.89 -5.39 -16.70
N VAL A 149 6.12 -5.90 -15.48
CA VAL A 149 7.18 -6.87 -15.15
C VAL A 149 6.67 -7.83 -14.08
N THR A 150 6.95 -9.12 -14.27
CA THR A 150 6.65 -10.14 -13.25
C THR A 150 7.92 -10.53 -12.52
N VAL A 151 7.86 -10.52 -11.18
CA VAL A 151 8.96 -10.91 -10.30
C VAL A 151 8.51 -12.08 -9.43
N ALA A 152 9.36 -13.10 -9.32
CA ALA A 152 9.20 -14.15 -8.32
C ALA A 152 9.82 -13.70 -7.00
N LEU A 153 9.08 -13.87 -5.91
CA LEU A 153 9.55 -13.55 -4.56
C LEU A 153 10.49 -14.63 -4.04
N THR A 154 11.48 -14.23 -3.26
CA THR A 154 12.33 -15.15 -2.48
C THR A 154 11.58 -15.70 -1.27
N ASP A 155 12.03 -16.81 -0.68
CA ASP A 155 11.40 -17.39 0.52
C ASP A 155 11.36 -16.41 1.70
N GLU A 156 12.39 -15.57 1.84
CA GLU A 156 12.44 -14.49 2.83
C GLU A 156 11.34 -13.45 2.57
N GLN A 157 11.19 -13.00 1.32
CA GLN A 157 10.15 -12.05 0.92
C GLN A 157 8.76 -12.65 1.10
N VAL A 158 8.56 -13.93 0.79
CA VAL A 158 7.31 -14.64 1.07
C VAL A 158 7.05 -14.64 2.58
N GLY A 159 8.05 -14.97 3.41
CA GLY A 159 7.94 -14.90 4.86
C GLY A 159 7.52 -13.52 5.36
N LEU A 160 8.08 -12.45 4.79
CA LEU A 160 7.72 -11.06 5.09
C LEU A 160 6.30 -10.73 4.62
N ALA A 161 5.89 -11.11 3.41
CA ALA A 161 4.55 -10.88 2.88
C ALA A 161 3.48 -11.58 3.73
N MET A 162 3.78 -12.81 4.19
CA MET A 162 2.91 -13.58 5.08
C MET A 162 2.77 -12.96 6.47
N ARG A 163 3.79 -12.22 6.92
CA ARG A 163 3.76 -11.42 8.16
C ARG A 163 3.32 -9.97 7.92
N ARG A 164 2.97 -9.59 6.69
CA ARG A 164 2.63 -8.22 6.27
C ARG A 164 3.72 -7.19 6.56
N GLN A 165 4.97 -7.65 6.47
CA GLN A 165 6.17 -6.84 6.62
C GLN A 165 6.86 -6.61 5.28
N LEU A 166 6.30 -7.09 4.17
CA LEU A 166 6.83 -6.80 2.84
C LEU A 166 6.14 -5.57 2.27
N TRP A 167 6.91 -4.52 2.02
CA TRP A 167 6.47 -3.26 1.44
C TRP A 167 6.91 -3.16 -0.01
N VAL A 168 6.07 -2.56 -0.84
CA VAL A 168 6.29 -2.23 -2.25
C VAL A 168 6.37 -0.71 -2.36
N GLN A 169 7.37 -0.23 -3.09
CA GLN A 169 7.53 1.15 -3.51
C GLN A 169 7.38 1.29 -5.02
N GLY A 170 6.63 2.29 -5.46
CA GLY A 170 6.52 2.68 -6.87
C GLY A 170 7.70 3.53 -7.32
N GLY A 171 8.90 2.94 -7.38
CA GLY A 171 10.15 3.60 -7.73
C GLY A 171 11.33 2.91 -7.03
N THR A 172 12.43 3.62 -6.82
CA THR A 172 13.57 3.16 -6.01
C THR A 172 13.79 4.05 -4.78
N PRO A 173 14.48 3.61 -3.71
CA PRO A 173 14.71 4.44 -2.54
C PRO A 173 15.42 5.77 -2.86
N ASP A 174 16.35 5.76 -3.81
CA ASP A 174 17.07 6.97 -4.25
C ASP A 174 16.28 7.82 -5.24
N LYS A 175 15.38 7.19 -6.01
CA LYS A 175 14.46 7.86 -6.94
C LYS A 175 13.04 7.36 -6.72
N PRO A 176 12.35 7.86 -5.68
CA PRO A 176 11.02 7.35 -5.32
C PRO A 176 9.99 7.57 -6.42
N VAL A 177 10.20 8.61 -7.23
CA VAL A 177 9.54 8.80 -8.52
C VAL A 177 10.64 9.08 -9.55
N GLY A 178 10.58 8.45 -10.71
CA GLY A 178 11.53 8.67 -11.81
C GLY A 178 11.45 10.08 -12.40
N ASP A 179 12.56 10.51 -13.01
CA ASP A 179 12.70 11.82 -13.65
C ASP A 179 11.61 12.03 -14.72
N GLY A 180 11.02 13.22 -14.82
CA GLY A 180 9.93 13.49 -15.78
C GLY A 180 8.53 13.15 -15.27
N TYR A 181 8.38 12.70 -14.03
CA TYR A 181 7.12 12.20 -13.48
C TYR A 181 6.85 12.64 -12.04
N ALA A 182 5.57 12.75 -11.70
CA ALA A 182 5.09 12.86 -10.33
C ALA A 182 4.23 11.66 -9.94
N PHE A 183 4.21 11.34 -8.65
CA PHE A 183 3.39 10.26 -8.12
C PHE A 183 1.88 10.58 -8.26
N GLY A 184 1.10 9.58 -8.68
CA GLY A 184 -0.36 9.61 -8.75
C GLY A 184 -1.02 8.62 -7.78
N ALA A 185 -0.78 7.33 -7.94
CA ALA A 185 -1.34 6.28 -7.09
C ALA A 185 -0.52 4.98 -7.14
N LEU A 186 -0.59 4.17 -6.08
CA LEU A 186 -0.06 2.80 -6.04
C LEU A 186 -1.07 1.88 -5.34
N ARG A 187 -1.42 0.77 -6.00
CA ARG A 187 -2.31 -0.28 -5.48
C ARG A 187 -1.63 -1.63 -5.62
N CYS A 188 -1.63 -2.45 -4.59
CA CYS A 188 -0.96 -3.76 -4.60
C CYS A 188 -1.81 -4.83 -3.92
N ALA A 189 -2.01 -5.95 -4.62
CA ALA A 189 -2.81 -7.10 -4.21
C ALA A 189 -4.29 -6.80 -3.93
N VAL A 190 -4.57 -5.96 -2.95
CA VAL A 190 -5.89 -5.38 -2.64
C VAL A 190 -5.68 -3.88 -2.51
N ASP A 191 -6.63 -3.07 -3.00
CA ASP A 191 -6.54 -1.62 -2.84
C ASP A 191 -6.53 -1.23 -1.35
N GLY A 192 -5.36 -0.85 -0.84
CA GLY A 192 -5.16 -0.39 0.53
C GLY A 192 -5.72 1.01 0.79
N ARG A 193 -6.20 1.70 -0.25
CA ARG A 193 -6.79 3.05 -0.18
C ARG A 193 -5.87 4.07 0.48
N THR A 194 -4.56 3.95 0.31
CA THR A 194 -3.58 4.91 0.83
C THR A 194 -3.26 5.99 -0.22
N ALA A 195 -2.73 7.13 0.23
CA ALA A 195 -2.37 8.27 -0.62
C ALA A 195 -0.86 8.40 -0.89
N GLY A 196 -0.08 7.34 -0.64
CA GLY A 196 1.39 7.36 -0.71
C GLY A 196 2.00 6.35 -1.69
N ASN A 197 3.29 6.51 -2.01
CA ASN A 197 4.04 5.65 -2.93
C ASN A 197 4.46 4.30 -2.33
N LEU A 198 3.86 3.92 -1.19
CA LEU A 198 4.11 2.66 -0.51
C LEU A 198 2.81 1.88 -0.29
N GLN A 199 2.88 0.58 -0.56
CA GLN A 199 1.82 -0.39 -0.23
C GLN A 199 2.45 -1.64 0.36
N TRP A 200 1.81 -2.24 1.36
CA TRP A 200 2.20 -3.57 1.82
C TRP A 200 1.70 -4.62 0.83
N LEU A 201 2.48 -5.69 0.67
CA LEU A 201 2.13 -6.81 -0.19
C LEU A 201 1.59 -7.97 0.64
N SER A 202 0.52 -8.60 0.16
CA SER A 202 0.06 -9.88 0.68
C SER A 202 -0.57 -10.74 -0.38
N PHE A 203 -0.77 -12.01 -0.02
CA PHE A 203 -1.39 -13.02 -0.86
C PHE A 203 -2.58 -13.61 -0.11
N PRO A 204 -3.78 -13.50 -0.68
CA PRO A 204 -4.91 -14.27 -0.19
C PRO A 204 -4.63 -15.78 -0.19
N PRO A 205 -5.36 -16.57 0.61
CA PRO A 205 -5.36 -18.02 0.53
C PRO A 205 -5.51 -18.52 -0.91
N GLY A 206 -4.73 -19.53 -1.30
CA GLY A 206 -4.79 -20.10 -2.66
C GLY A 206 -4.16 -19.24 -3.76
N VAL A 207 -3.97 -17.94 -3.53
CA VAL A 207 -3.33 -17.03 -4.48
C VAL A 207 -1.81 -17.13 -4.38
N ARG A 208 -1.15 -17.24 -5.53
CA ARG A 208 0.31 -17.24 -5.68
C ARG A 208 0.79 -16.08 -6.55
N HIS A 209 -0.11 -15.37 -7.21
CA HIS A 209 0.22 -14.22 -8.02
C HIS A 209 -0.75 -13.06 -7.76
N VAL A 210 -0.20 -11.87 -7.62
CA VAL A 210 -0.97 -10.63 -7.41
C VAL A 210 -0.44 -9.51 -8.29
N PHE A 211 -1.27 -8.49 -8.53
CA PHE A 211 -0.90 -7.30 -9.29
C PHE A 211 -0.56 -6.12 -8.39
N CYS A 212 0.38 -5.30 -8.85
CA CYS A 212 0.63 -3.96 -8.34
C CYS A 212 0.53 -2.96 -9.49
N TYR A 213 -0.39 -1.99 -9.42
CA TYR A 213 -0.55 -0.93 -10.41
C TYR A 213 -0.10 0.41 -9.84
N ALA A 214 0.80 1.08 -10.56
CA ALA A 214 1.27 2.41 -10.23
C ALA A 214 0.98 3.40 -11.36
N TYR A 215 0.53 4.57 -10.96
CA TYR A 215 0.17 5.68 -11.84
C TYR A 215 1.05 6.87 -11.56
N TYR A 216 1.58 7.43 -12.63
CA TYR A 216 2.45 8.59 -12.62
C TYR A 216 1.90 9.65 -13.55
N VAL A 217 2.12 10.92 -13.25
CA VAL A 217 1.72 12.05 -14.10
C VAL A 217 2.95 12.64 -14.75
N LYS A 218 2.96 12.68 -16.08
CA LYS A 218 4.11 13.14 -16.88
C LYS A 218 4.27 14.66 -16.81
N GLY A 219 5.51 15.13 -16.69
CA GLY A 219 5.85 16.56 -16.71
C GLY A 219 5.33 17.33 -15.49
N ALA A 220 4.91 16.61 -14.45
CA ALA A 220 4.39 17.17 -13.23
C ALA A 220 5.41 17.11 -12.08
N GLU A 221 6.69 16.74 -12.30
CA GLU A 221 7.67 16.69 -11.21
C GLU A 221 7.91 18.07 -10.57
N ASP A 222 7.71 19.11 -11.36
CA ASP A 222 7.83 20.49 -10.95
C ASP A 222 6.73 20.81 -9.94
N SER A 223 7.13 21.38 -8.80
CA SER A 223 6.20 21.79 -7.76
C SER A 223 6.52 23.17 -7.26
N GLY A 224 5.48 23.91 -6.90
CA GLY A 224 5.60 25.11 -6.09
C GLY A 224 5.10 24.84 -4.67
N THR A 225 5.36 25.77 -3.76
CA THR A 225 4.82 25.72 -2.41
C THR A 225 3.92 26.92 -2.16
N VAL A 226 2.69 26.67 -1.71
CA VAL A 226 1.82 27.72 -1.19
C VAL A 226 1.81 27.60 0.33
N MET A 227 2.26 28.64 1.01
CA MET A 227 2.24 28.74 2.45
C MET A 227 1.19 29.73 2.88
N VAL A 228 0.25 29.28 3.71
CA VAL A 228 -0.80 30.12 4.28
C VAL A 228 -0.43 30.41 5.72
N ARG A 229 -0.19 31.68 6.02
CA ARG A 229 0.11 32.21 7.34
C ARG A 229 -1.10 32.91 7.91
N MET A 230 -1.35 32.70 9.19
CA MET A 230 -2.44 33.36 9.90
C MET A 230 -1.96 33.80 11.28
N ARG A 231 -2.43 34.97 11.73
CA ARG A 231 -2.27 35.43 13.12
C ARG A 231 -3.48 36.23 13.56
N ALA A 232 -3.76 36.21 14.86
CA ALA A 232 -4.62 37.24 15.47
C ALA A 232 -3.82 38.54 15.68
N THR A 233 -4.44 39.71 15.51
CA THR A 233 -3.75 41.02 15.71
C THR A 233 -3.44 41.33 17.18
N ARG A 234 -4.07 40.61 18.12
CA ARG A 234 -3.80 40.63 19.56
C ARG A 234 -4.03 39.25 20.17
N PRO A 235 -3.47 38.96 21.36
CA PRO A 235 -3.73 37.69 22.06
C PRO A 235 -5.22 37.48 22.40
N VAL A 236 -5.69 36.23 22.29
CA VAL A 236 -7.12 35.85 22.49
C VAL A 236 -7.32 34.67 23.45
N GLY A 237 -6.33 34.42 24.31
CA GLY A 237 -6.35 33.30 25.26
C GLY A 237 -6.02 31.98 24.57
N PHE A 238 -7.03 31.25 24.12
CA PHE A 238 -6.85 29.95 23.45
C PHE A 238 -6.71 30.09 21.93
N PRO A 239 -6.03 29.15 21.24
CA PRO A 239 -5.97 29.13 19.79
C PRO A 239 -7.36 29.07 19.15
N GLN A 240 -7.64 30.05 18.29
CA GLN A 240 -8.91 30.17 17.57
C GLN A 240 -8.75 29.59 16.18
N GLN A 241 -9.61 28.62 15.85
CA GLN A 241 -9.62 28.00 14.53
C GLN A 241 -10.25 28.92 13.48
N VAL A 242 -9.55 29.07 12.36
CA VAL A 242 -10.01 29.73 11.14
C VAL A 242 -9.93 28.73 10.02
N ARG A 243 -11.08 28.45 9.40
CA ARG A 243 -11.19 27.56 8.24
C ARG A 243 -10.86 28.32 6.97
N PHE A 244 -10.10 27.68 6.08
CA PHE A 244 -9.73 28.17 4.76
C PHE A 244 -10.25 27.20 3.71
N ALA A 245 -11.10 27.67 2.80
CA ALA A 245 -11.63 26.90 1.67
C ALA A 245 -11.00 27.37 0.35
N GLY A 246 -11.17 26.60 -0.74
CA GLY A 246 -10.79 27.05 -2.09
C GLY A 246 -9.96 26.07 -2.91
N GLY A 247 -9.87 24.81 -2.49
CA GLY A 247 -9.28 23.74 -3.29
C GLY A 247 -7.75 23.67 -3.25
N LEU A 248 -7.11 24.48 -2.41
CA LEU A 248 -5.70 24.29 -2.07
C LEU A 248 -5.48 22.97 -1.32
N SER A 249 -6.38 22.62 -0.41
CA SER A 249 -6.38 21.34 0.29
C SER A 249 -7.01 20.23 -0.56
N PHE A 250 -6.48 19.02 -0.47
CA PHE A 250 -6.98 17.81 -1.13
C PHE A 250 -7.90 16.97 -0.25
N THR A 251 -8.27 17.46 0.94
CA THR A 251 -9.33 16.86 1.77
C THR A 251 -10.65 16.80 0.98
N ALA A 252 -11.59 15.97 1.44
CA ALA A 252 -12.86 15.76 0.74
C ALA A 252 -13.63 17.06 0.49
N ASP A 253 -13.65 17.96 1.48
CA ASP A 253 -14.29 19.28 1.43
C ASP A 253 -13.40 20.39 0.85
N GLY A 254 -12.15 20.09 0.50
CA GLY A 254 -11.19 21.01 -0.11
C GLY A 254 -10.78 22.17 0.81
N ALA A 255 -10.88 21.99 2.13
CA ALA A 255 -10.58 22.99 3.13
C ALA A 255 -9.57 22.50 4.18
N PHE A 256 -8.91 23.45 4.82
CA PHE A 256 -8.00 23.24 5.94
C PHE A 256 -8.25 24.29 7.02
N THR A 257 -7.68 24.09 8.21
CA THR A 257 -7.89 24.99 9.36
C THR A 257 -6.55 25.36 9.98
N LEU A 258 -6.39 26.64 10.33
CA LEU A 258 -5.28 27.13 11.14
C LEU A 258 -5.81 27.62 12.48
N ALA A 259 -5.08 27.36 13.57
CA ALA A 259 -5.46 27.78 14.91
C ALA A 259 -4.42 28.74 15.50
N SER A 260 -4.81 29.98 15.85
CA SER A 260 -3.89 30.99 16.41
C SER A 260 -4.46 31.62 17.67
N SER A 261 -3.62 31.76 18.70
CA SER A 261 -3.92 32.52 19.93
C SER A 261 -3.39 33.95 19.90
N GLY A 262 -2.76 34.38 18.80
CA GLY A 262 -1.96 35.60 18.68
C GLY A 262 -0.66 35.37 17.91
N ASP A 263 -0.08 34.18 18.04
CA ASP A 263 1.13 33.79 17.33
C ASP A 263 0.87 33.56 15.84
N GLN A 264 1.92 33.76 15.03
CA GLN A 264 1.86 33.41 13.62
C GLN A 264 1.92 31.89 13.48
N VAL A 265 0.89 31.32 12.84
CA VAL A 265 0.82 29.90 12.49
C VAL A 265 0.76 29.74 10.98
N GLU A 266 1.19 28.59 10.47
CA GLU A 266 1.25 28.35 9.04
C GLU A 266 0.90 26.91 8.66
N ALA A 267 0.38 26.77 7.43
CA ALA A 267 0.28 25.50 6.72
C ALA A 267 0.97 25.65 5.37
N ALA A 268 1.74 24.63 4.98
CA ALA A 268 2.46 24.59 3.72
C ALA A 268 1.92 23.49 2.83
N PHE A 269 1.67 23.82 1.57
CA PHE A 269 1.10 22.92 0.57
C PHE A 269 2.03 22.85 -0.63
N THR A 270 2.68 21.71 -0.84
CA THR A 270 3.44 21.44 -2.06
C THR A 270 2.48 20.98 -3.15
N ARG A 271 2.48 21.69 -4.27
CA ARG A 271 1.45 21.59 -5.30
C ARG A 271 2.01 21.69 -6.71
N ALA A 272 1.33 21.07 -7.67
CA ALA A 272 1.65 21.24 -9.08
C ALA A 272 1.42 22.71 -9.51
N PRO A 273 2.16 23.22 -10.50
CA PRO A 273 1.88 24.54 -11.08
C PRO A 273 0.44 24.62 -11.62
N ALA A 274 -0.38 25.48 -11.02
CA ALA A 274 -1.79 25.66 -11.37
C ALA A 274 -2.39 26.90 -10.69
N GLY A 275 -3.69 27.14 -10.93
CA GLY A 275 -4.49 28.13 -10.21
C GLY A 275 -5.09 27.54 -8.93
N TYR A 276 -4.90 28.22 -7.79
CA TYR A 276 -5.45 27.87 -6.48
C TYR A 276 -6.24 29.04 -5.90
N ARG A 277 -7.32 28.72 -5.15
CA ARG A 277 -8.08 29.73 -4.40
C ARG A 277 -7.93 29.49 -2.90
N ILE A 278 -7.94 30.57 -2.14
CA ILE A 278 -7.91 30.55 -0.68
C ILE A 278 -8.94 31.57 -0.20
N GLN A 279 -9.89 31.10 0.60
CA GLN A 279 -10.95 31.90 1.19
C GLN A 279 -10.97 31.65 2.70
N PRO A 280 -10.57 32.62 3.53
CA PRO A 280 -10.77 32.52 4.97
C PRO A 280 -12.25 32.65 5.32
N ALA A 281 -12.71 31.83 6.26
CA ALA A 281 -13.96 32.00 6.97
C ALA A 281 -13.69 32.80 8.25
N VAL A 282 -13.94 34.11 8.20
CA VAL A 282 -13.72 35.01 9.36
C VAL A 282 -14.65 34.60 10.50
N PRO A 283 -14.13 34.33 11.71
CA PRO A 283 -14.95 34.01 12.88
C PRO A 283 -16.01 35.07 13.18
N ALA A 284 -17.14 34.65 13.76
CA ALA A 284 -18.22 35.58 14.13
C ALA A 284 -17.72 36.67 15.10
N GLY A 285 -18.01 37.94 14.78
CA GLY A 285 -17.58 39.11 15.56
C GLY A 285 -16.13 39.55 15.32
N TRP A 286 -15.34 38.81 14.55
CA TRP A 286 -13.99 39.20 14.13
C TRP A 286 -14.05 39.97 12.81
N ARG A 287 -12.95 40.65 12.48
CA ARG A 287 -12.76 41.29 11.17
C ARG A 287 -11.43 40.87 10.54
N LEU A 288 -11.39 40.86 9.21
CA LEU A 288 -10.12 40.73 8.49
C LEU A 288 -9.39 42.08 8.55
N ALA A 289 -8.24 42.13 9.22
CA ALA A 289 -7.43 43.34 9.31
C ALA A 289 -6.49 43.51 8.12
N GLY A 290 -6.12 42.41 7.47
CA GLY A 290 -5.32 42.45 6.25
C GLY A 290 -5.06 41.06 5.67
N ALA A 291 -4.87 41.04 4.36
CA ALA A 291 -4.44 39.86 3.61
C ALA A 291 -3.47 40.30 2.52
N ALA A 292 -2.35 39.59 2.39
CA ALA A 292 -1.35 39.88 1.36
C ALA A 292 -0.63 38.59 0.97
N CYS A 293 -0.23 38.50 -0.29
CA CYS A 293 0.56 37.39 -0.80
C CYS A 293 1.83 37.91 -1.46
N THR A 294 2.94 37.21 -1.21
CA THR A 294 4.22 37.45 -1.88
C THR A 294 4.70 36.16 -2.51
N ALA A 295 5.39 36.26 -3.64
CA ALA A 295 6.03 35.13 -4.28
C ALA A 295 7.55 35.32 -4.22
N SER A 296 8.28 34.23 -4.05
CA SER A 296 9.73 34.23 -4.04
C SER A 296 10.27 32.90 -4.56
N ARG A 297 11.58 32.84 -4.77
CA ARG A 297 12.28 31.63 -5.19
C ARG A 297 13.48 31.38 -4.28
N ALA A 298 13.67 30.13 -3.88
CA ALA A 298 14.76 29.77 -2.96
C ALA A 298 16.16 29.99 -3.58
N ASP A 299 16.27 29.92 -4.91
CA ASP A 299 17.52 30.12 -5.66
C ASP A 299 17.83 31.60 -5.98
N GLY A 300 16.99 32.54 -5.53
CA GLY A 300 17.16 33.98 -5.73
C GLY A 300 16.84 34.49 -7.14
N ARG A 301 16.36 33.64 -8.06
CA ARG A 301 15.89 34.09 -9.38
C ARG A 301 14.52 34.77 -9.28
N PRO A 302 14.13 35.58 -10.28
CA PRO A 302 12.80 36.19 -10.31
C PRO A 302 11.68 35.15 -10.25
N GLU A 303 10.67 35.43 -9.44
CA GLU A 303 9.47 34.62 -9.29
C GLU A 303 8.54 34.75 -10.50
N ARG A 304 7.86 33.66 -10.82
CA ARG A 304 6.89 33.59 -11.94
C ARG A 304 5.46 33.48 -11.46
N SER A 305 5.26 33.08 -10.21
CA SER A 305 3.95 33.00 -9.58
C SER A 305 3.33 34.37 -9.47
N ARG A 306 1.99 34.42 -9.54
CA ARG A 306 1.20 35.64 -9.42
C ARG A 306 0.08 35.40 -8.43
N SER A 307 -0.32 36.45 -7.72
CA SER A 307 -1.43 36.37 -6.79
C SER A 307 -2.25 37.67 -6.78
N THR A 308 -3.54 37.53 -6.49
CA THR A 308 -4.47 38.64 -6.30
C THR A 308 -5.23 38.41 -5.01
N VAL A 309 -5.44 39.47 -4.23
CA VAL A 309 -6.14 39.42 -2.94
C VAL A 309 -7.26 40.46 -2.94
N ASP A 310 -8.50 40.03 -2.69
CA ASP A 310 -9.60 40.92 -2.36
C ASP A 310 -9.46 41.41 -0.92
N ALA A 311 -9.24 42.70 -0.74
CA ALA A 311 -8.96 43.27 0.58
C ALA A 311 -10.16 43.22 1.56
N ALA A 312 -11.39 43.14 1.06
CA ALA A 312 -12.59 43.14 1.89
C ALA A 312 -12.91 41.74 2.44
N THR A 313 -12.70 40.71 1.62
CA THR A 313 -13.07 39.32 1.94
C THR A 313 -11.88 38.42 2.23
N GLY A 314 -10.67 38.86 1.87
CA GLY A 314 -9.45 38.04 1.90
C GLY A 314 -9.41 36.99 0.78
N ALA A 315 -10.38 36.99 -0.14
CA ALA A 315 -10.42 36.03 -1.24
C ALA A 315 -9.13 36.15 -2.06
N THR A 316 -8.36 35.07 -2.10
CA THR A 316 -7.05 35.05 -2.74
C THR A 316 -7.05 34.07 -3.89
N ALA A 317 -6.54 34.50 -5.04
CA ALA A 317 -6.23 33.63 -6.16
C ALA A 317 -4.71 33.60 -6.37
N VAL A 318 -4.14 32.41 -6.47
CA VAL A 318 -2.71 32.17 -6.71
C VAL A 318 -2.56 31.41 -8.02
N THR A 319 -1.78 31.94 -8.95
CA THR A 319 -1.23 31.17 -10.08
C THR A 319 0.17 30.74 -9.70
N LEU A 320 0.31 29.47 -9.31
CA LEU A 320 1.55 28.89 -8.81
C LEU A 320 2.43 28.41 -9.97
N ALA A 321 3.71 28.75 -9.92
CA ALA A 321 4.73 28.24 -10.83
C ALA A 321 5.69 27.28 -10.12
N ALA A 322 6.42 26.49 -10.91
CA ALA A 322 7.46 25.58 -10.45
C ALA A 322 8.54 26.30 -9.64
N ASP A 323 8.99 25.66 -8.55
CA ASP A 323 10.02 26.08 -7.59
C ASP A 323 9.73 27.38 -6.80
N ASP A 324 8.63 28.05 -7.10
CA ASP A 324 8.26 29.26 -6.40
C ASP A 324 7.59 28.93 -5.06
N ILE A 325 7.81 29.81 -4.09
CA ILE A 325 7.15 29.81 -2.79
C ILE A 325 6.22 31.02 -2.76
N VAL A 326 4.91 30.78 -2.66
CA VAL A 326 3.90 31.83 -2.47
C VAL A 326 3.50 31.84 -1.01
N VAL A 327 3.70 32.97 -0.32
CA VAL A 327 3.34 33.15 1.09
C VAL A 327 2.17 34.11 1.19
N CYS A 328 1.00 33.58 1.55
CA CYS A 328 -0.20 34.37 1.79
C CYS A 328 -0.43 34.53 3.29
N THR A 329 -0.34 35.76 3.79
CA THR A 329 -0.48 36.11 5.20
C THR A 329 -1.81 36.79 5.47
N TYR A 330 -2.56 36.26 6.45
CA TYR A 330 -3.84 36.76 6.91
C TYR A 330 -3.72 37.25 8.35
N SER A 331 -4.16 38.50 8.60
CA SER A 331 -4.26 39.06 9.95
C SER A 331 -5.73 39.17 10.33
N MET A 332 -6.12 38.45 11.37
CA MET A 332 -7.49 38.42 11.88
C MET A 332 -7.57 39.28 13.13
N GLU A 333 -8.50 40.22 13.17
CA GLU A 333 -8.67 41.09 14.32
C GLU A 333 -9.88 40.64 15.15
N PRO A 334 -9.65 40.26 16.42
CA PRO A 334 -10.74 39.89 17.32
C PRO A 334 -11.62 41.10 17.69
N PRO A 335 -12.83 40.86 18.23
CA PRO A 335 -13.73 41.90 18.70
C PRO A 335 -13.02 42.92 19.59
N ALA A 336 -13.42 44.20 19.58
CA ALA A 336 -12.85 45.17 20.51
C ALA A 336 -13.18 44.79 21.96
N ALA A 337 -12.21 44.94 22.86
CA ALA A 337 -12.44 44.70 24.28
C ALA A 337 -13.41 45.76 24.83
N GLN A 338 -14.44 45.31 25.56
CA GLN A 338 -15.43 46.17 26.19
C GLN A 338 -15.16 46.28 27.70
N PRO A 339 -15.43 47.43 28.34
CA PRO A 339 -15.33 47.55 29.79
C PRO A 339 -16.17 46.50 30.52
N GLY A 340 -15.67 46.02 31.67
CA GLY A 340 -16.33 44.99 32.46
C GLY A 340 -15.96 43.57 32.04
N LEU A 341 -16.80 42.59 32.37
CA LEU A 341 -16.51 41.17 32.18
C LEU A 341 -17.11 40.64 30.88
N ARG A 342 -16.30 39.93 30.09
CA ARG A 342 -16.76 39.17 28.92
C ARG A 342 -16.34 37.71 29.04
N LEU A 343 -17.31 36.80 29.01
CA LEU A 343 -17.07 35.35 29.04
C LEU A 343 -17.26 34.77 27.63
N SER A 344 -16.34 33.93 27.19
CA SER A 344 -16.46 33.15 25.95
C SER A 344 -16.15 31.69 26.20
N VAL A 345 -16.84 30.78 25.53
CA VAL A 345 -16.64 29.34 25.66
C VAL A 345 -16.04 28.80 24.37
N LEU A 346 -15.00 27.99 24.50
CA LEU A 346 -14.34 27.27 23.41
C LEU A 346 -14.47 25.77 23.66
N SER A 347 -15.03 25.02 22.72
CA SER A 347 -15.14 23.57 22.81
C SER A 347 -14.81 22.88 21.48
N PRO A 348 -13.50 22.74 21.15
CA PRO A 348 -13.09 22.22 19.86
C PRO A 348 -13.54 20.77 19.66
N GLY A 349 -14.03 20.44 18.46
CA GLY A 349 -14.45 19.09 18.10
C GLY A 349 -15.77 18.63 18.73
N ALA A 350 -16.35 19.38 19.66
CA ALA A 350 -17.63 19.05 20.29
C ALA A 350 -18.42 20.33 20.60
N GLY A 351 -19.53 20.55 19.91
CA GLY A 351 -20.45 21.65 20.22
C GLY A 351 -21.35 21.37 21.42
N GLY A 352 -21.95 22.42 21.97
CA GLY A 352 -22.84 22.31 23.11
C GLY A 352 -23.39 23.65 23.58
N THR A 353 -24.47 23.63 24.36
CA THR A 353 -24.95 24.82 25.08
C THR A 353 -24.48 24.75 26.52
N PHE A 354 -23.69 25.75 26.93
CA PHE A 354 -23.11 25.86 28.25
C PHE A 354 -23.78 26.99 29.00
N GLY A 355 -24.33 26.69 30.18
CA GLY A 355 -24.77 27.70 31.13
C GLY A 355 -23.58 28.25 31.91
N LEU A 356 -23.55 29.56 32.13
CA LEU A 356 -22.56 30.23 32.97
C LEU A 356 -23.29 31.02 34.04
N THR A 357 -22.97 30.77 35.31
CA THR A 357 -23.49 31.55 36.44
C THR A 357 -22.33 32.30 37.07
N VAL A 358 -22.47 33.62 37.21
CA VAL A 358 -21.47 34.48 37.84
C VAL A 358 -22.01 34.89 39.21
N ALA A 359 -21.41 34.40 40.28
CA ALA A 359 -21.82 34.69 41.66
C ALA A 359 -20.83 35.64 42.35
N GLY A 360 -21.36 36.74 42.88
CA GLY A 360 -20.59 37.77 43.60
C GLY A 360 -21.34 39.10 43.59
N GLY A 361 -21.13 39.94 44.61
CA GLY A 361 -21.87 41.20 44.77
C GLY A 361 -23.37 41.00 45.05
N ALA A 362 -24.23 41.90 44.56
CA ALA A 362 -25.67 41.93 44.86
C ALA A 362 -26.54 41.01 43.98
N GLY A 363 -25.96 40.14 43.14
CA GLY A 363 -26.72 39.30 42.20
C GLY A 363 -25.98 38.04 41.72
N GLN A 364 -26.69 37.23 40.93
CA GLN A 364 -26.16 36.03 40.26
C GLN A 364 -26.53 36.02 38.77
N PRO A 365 -25.91 36.89 37.94
CA PRO A 365 -26.18 36.91 36.52
C PRO A 365 -25.89 35.55 35.86
N ALA A 366 -26.80 35.15 34.97
CA ALA A 366 -26.72 33.92 34.20
C ALA A 366 -26.58 34.24 32.71
N LEU A 367 -25.74 33.46 32.03
CA LEU A 367 -25.47 33.55 30.61
C LEU A 367 -25.48 32.16 29.98
N THR A 368 -25.57 32.14 28.66
CA THR A 368 -25.46 30.94 27.85
C THR A 368 -24.49 31.16 26.70
N ALA A 369 -23.67 30.16 26.40
CA ALA A 369 -22.84 30.12 25.21
C ALA A 369 -23.13 28.82 24.45
N THR A 370 -23.52 28.94 23.17
CA THR A 370 -23.74 27.79 22.29
C THR A 370 -22.59 27.70 21.30
N THR A 371 -21.75 26.69 21.45
CA THR A 371 -20.59 26.45 20.60
C THR A 371 -20.88 25.41 19.52
N GLY A 372 -20.19 25.53 18.39
CA GLY A 372 -20.09 24.47 17.39
C GLY A 372 -18.87 23.57 17.62
N ASP A 373 -18.63 22.64 16.70
CA ASP A 373 -17.43 21.80 16.64
C ASP A 373 -16.22 22.47 15.95
N ASN A 374 -16.44 23.66 15.39
CA ASN A 374 -15.49 24.42 14.55
C ASN A 374 -14.26 25.01 15.28
N GLY A 375 -14.10 24.78 16.58
CA GLY A 375 -12.94 25.24 17.35
C GLY A 375 -12.78 26.75 17.47
N THR A 376 -13.87 27.50 17.36
CA THR A 376 -13.92 28.95 17.59
C THR A 376 -14.64 29.25 18.91
N ALA A 377 -14.12 30.17 19.71
CA ALA A 377 -14.77 30.60 20.94
C ALA A 377 -16.02 31.42 20.64
N VAL A 378 -17.11 31.14 21.36
CA VAL A 378 -18.38 31.86 21.24
C VAL A 378 -18.59 32.69 22.51
N ALA A 379 -18.95 33.95 22.32
CA ALA A 379 -19.29 34.84 23.43
C ALA A 379 -20.57 34.38 24.12
N ALA A 380 -20.56 34.35 25.44
CA ALA A 380 -21.78 34.10 26.21
C ALA A 380 -22.73 35.30 26.11
N SER A 381 -24.03 35.03 26.05
CA SER A 381 -25.09 36.02 25.98
C SER A 381 -26.14 35.77 27.07
N GLY A 382 -26.88 36.80 27.47
CA GLY A 382 -27.81 36.75 28.60
C GLY A 382 -27.72 38.03 29.40
N ALA A 383 -27.29 37.92 30.67
CA ALA A 383 -27.08 39.08 31.52
C ALA A 383 -25.99 40.03 30.98
N ASP A 384 -26.20 41.33 31.16
CA ASP A 384 -25.17 42.35 30.91
C ASP A 384 -24.13 42.33 32.04
N LEU A 385 -22.89 42.03 31.66
CA LEU A 385 -21.75 41.92 32.57
C LEU A 385 -20.85 43.16 32.55
N THR A 386 -21.16 44.16 31.71
CA THR A 386 -20.38 45.39 31.59
C THR A 386 -20.59 46.32 32.79
N THR A 387 -21.70 46.15 33.52
CA THR A 387 -22.10 46.97 34.68
C THR A 387 -21.74 46.36 36.03
N LEU A 388 -21.01 45.24 36.06
CA LEU A 388 -20.60 44.62 37.32
C LEU A 388 -19.69 45.55 38.13
N ALA A 389 -19.97 45.67 39.43
CA ALA A 389 -19.10 46.42 40.34
C ALA A 389 -17.74 45.73 40.48
N PRO A 390 -16.65 46.48 40.77
CA PRO A 390 -15.36 45.88 41.06
C PRO A 390 -15.44 44.91 42.24
N GLY A 391 -14.77 43.77 42.15
CA GLY A 391 -14.80 42.75 43.21
C GLY A 391 -14.45 41.34 42.72
N ARG A 392 -14.51 40.40 43.66
CA ARG A 392 -14.28 38.97 43.39
C ARG A 392 -15.57 38.27 42.99
N TYR A 393 -15.52 37.52 41.90
CA TYR A 393 -16.63 36.72 41.40
C TYR A 393 -16.22 35.27 41.21
N THR A 394 -17.16 34.37 41.47
CA THR A 394 -17.04 32.94 41.19
C THR A 394 -17.90 32.61 39.98
N VAL A 395 -17.31 31.99 38.96
CA VAL A 395 -18.02 31.57 37.76
C VAL A 395 -18.15 30.05 37.77
N THR A 396 -19.38 29.56 37.65
CA THR A 396 -19.68 28.14 37.54
C THR A 396 -20.19 27.80 36.15
N VAL A 397 -19.62 26.77 35.54
CA VAL A 397 -19.99 26.26 34.22
C VAL A 397 -20.95 25.07 34.37
N ALA A 398 -22.11 25.16 33.73
CA ALA A 398 -23.06 24.07 33.59
C ALA A 398 -22.99 23.53 32.14
N PRO A 399 -22.21 22.46 31.88
CA PRO A 399 -22.12 21.87 30.55
C PRO A 399 -23.40 21.08 30.18
N PRO A 400 -23.62 20.80 28.89
CA PRO A 400 -24.68 19.89 28.47
C PRO A 400 -24.38 18.45 28.91
N ALA A 401 -25.35 17.54 28.74
CA ALA A 401 -25.21 16.15 29.19
C ALA A 401 -23.94 15.45 28.64
N GLY A 402 -23.26 14.71 29.51
CA GLY A 402 -22.07 13.91 29.21
C GLY A 402 -20.80 14.34 29.93
N PRO A 403 -19.69 13.60 29.75
CA PRO A 403 -18.44 13.86 30.47
C PRO A 403 -17.68 15.03 29.85
N TRP A 404 -17.90 16.22 30.40
CA TRP A 404 -17.18 17.44 30.05
C TRP A 404 -16.17 17.79 31.13
N THR A 405 -15.02 18.31 30.71
CA THR A 405 -14.01 18.87 31.60
C THR A 405 -13.71 20.30 31.21
N LEU A 406 -13.60 21.18 32.21
CA LEU A 406 -13.03 22.52 32.05
C LEU A 406 -11.51 22.35 32.03
N THR A 407 -10.92 22.41 30.84
CA THR A 407 -9.48 22.17 30.62
C THR A 407 -8.62 23.36 31.03
N GLY A 408 -9.20 24.55 31.06
CA GLY A 408 -8.55 25.75 31.56
C GLY A 408 -9.39 27.00 31.32
N VAL A 409 -8.99 28.09 31.96
CA VAL A 409 -9.56 29.42 31.76
C VAL A 409 -8.42 30.42 31.59
N LEU A 410 -8.51 31.23 30.54
CA LEU A 410 -7.54 32.30 30.26
C LEU A 410 -8.28 33.64 30.26
N CYS A 411 -7.93 34.51 31.20
CA CYS A 411 -8.47 35.86 31.33
C CYS A 411 -7.42 36.89 30.90
N ASN A 412 -7.68 37.64 29.84
CA ASN A 412 -6.71 38.53 29.19
C ASN A 412 -5.35 37.82 28.91
N GLY A 413 -5.40 36.51 28.61
CA GLY A 413 -4.23 35.66 28.39
C GLY A 413 -3.60 35.06 29.65
N ALA A 414 -3.96 35.52 30.85
CA ALA A 414 -3.47 34.95 32.11
C ALA A 414 -4.32 33.76 32.56
N PRO A 415 -3.71 32.65 33.03
CA PRO A 415 -4.46 31.52 33.55
C PRO A 415 -5.19 31.86 34.84
N ALA A 416 -6.46 31.46 34.94
CA ALA A 416 -7.23 31.49 36.17
C ALA A 416 -7.25 30.11 36.83
N SER A 417 -7.26 30.07 38.16
CA SER A 417 -7.33 28.81 38.91
C SER A 417 -8.70 28.16 38.76
N VAL A 418 -8.71 26.91 38.30
CA VAL A 418 -9.93 26.12 38.08
C VAL A 418 -10.02 25.01 39.12
N THR A 419 -11.22 24.76 39.64
CA THR A 419 -11.56 23.59 40.45
C THR A 419 -12.85 22.97 39.91
N ALA A 420 -12.74 21.76 39.37
CA ALA A 420 -13.82 21.10 38.63
C ALA A 420 -14.37 22.00 37.49
N LEU A 421 -15.63 22.46 37.59
CA LEU A 421 -16.30 23.32 36.60
C LEU A 421 -16.44 24.77 37.09
N THR A 422 -15.64 25.17 38.09
CA THR A 422 -15.72 26.49 38.71
C THR A 422 -14.35 27.17 38.72
N PHE A 423 -14.33 28.50 38.58
CA PHE A 423 -13.14 29.33 38.72
C PHE A 423 -13.48 30.68 39.33
N THR A 424 -12.48 31.39 39.84
CA THR A 424 -12.65 32.74 40.41
C THR A 424 -11.93 33.78 39.57
N ILE A 425 -12.49 34.99 39.54
CA ILE A 425 -11.94 36.16 38.87
C ILE A 425 -12.03 37.39 39.78
N ASP A 426 -11.10 38.32 39.62
CA ASP A 426 -11.11 39.61 40.29
C ASP A 426 -11.31 40.71 39.23
N LEU A 427 -12.44 41.43 39.31
CA LEU A 427 -12.81 42.49 38.37
C LEU A 427 -12.36 43.85 38.91
N ALA A 428 -11.54 44.57 38.13
CA ALA A 428 -11.09 45.92 38.46
C ALA A 428 -12.02 47.00 37.86
N SER A 429 -12.04 48.18 38.48
CA SER A 429 -12.88 49.29 38.03
C SER A 429 -12.52 49.77 36.63
N GLY A 430 -13.50 49.78 35.72
CA GLY A 430 -13.38 50.34 34.37
C GLY A 430 -12.46 49.60 33.42
N ALA A 431 -11.83 48.50 33.85
CA ALA A 431 -10.94 47.70 33.01
C ALA A 431 -11.70 46.56 32.31
N PRO A 432 -11.40 46.26 31.03
CA PRO A 432 -11.93 45.07 30.36
C PRO A 432 -11.30 43.79 30.91
N LEU A 433 -12.12 42.79 31.21
CA LEU A 433 -11.69 41.44 31.56
C LEU A 433 -12.34 40.43 30.61
N GLU A 434 -11.58 39.96 29.62
CA GLU A 434 -12.02 38.95 28.66
C GLU A 434 -11.53 37.56 29.09
N CYS A 435 -12.44 36.68 29.50
CA CYS A 435 -12.11 35.29 29.84
C CYS A 435 -12.61 34.32 28.79
N VAL A 436 -11.73 33.43 28.32
CA VAL A 436 -12.08 32.30 27.46
C VAL A 436 -11.97 31.02 28.28
N LEU A 437 -13.03 30.22 28.27
CA LEU A 437 -13.15 28.94 28.97
C LEU A 437 -12.94 27.81 27.96
N GLY A 438 -11.90 27.00 28.16
CA GLY A 438 -11.62 25.82 27.35
C GLY A 438 -12.36 24.60 27.90
N LEU A 439 -13.26 24.03 27.10
CA LEU A 439 -14.03 22.85 27.44
C LEU A 439 -13.63 21.72 26.49
N ALA A 440 -13.33 20.55 27.05
CA ALA A 440 -13.10 19.37 26.25
C ALA A 440 -14.08 18.27 26.62
N ARG A 441 -14.42 17.50 25.60
CA ARG A 441 -15.08 16.20 25.77
C ARG A 441 -14.08 15.14 25.40
N LYS A 442 -13.90 14.12 26.25
CA LYS A 442 -13.00 13.00 25.94
C LYS A 442 -13.51 12.32 24.65
N PRO A 443 -12.66 12.14 23.61
CA PRO A 443 -13.06 11.38 22.43
C PRO A 443 -13.32 9.91 22.82
N PRO A 444 -14.29 9.24 22.18
CA PRO A 444 -14.52 7.82 22.41
C PRO A 444 -13.33 6.99 21.89
N ALA A 445 -12.99 5.92 22.60
CA ALA A 445 -11.93 5.01 22.20
C ALA A 445 -12.49 3.91 21.28
N LEU A 446 -11.97 3.81 20.05
CA LEU A 446 -12.29 2.71 19.14
C LEU A 446 -11.66 1.41 19.66
N ARG A 447 -12.49 0.42 20.01
CA ARG A 447 -12.02 -0.90 20.48
C ARG A 447 -12.23 -1.94 19.39
N LEU A 448 -11.20 -2.74 19.13
CA LEU A 448 -11.19 -3.74 18.08
C LEU A 448 -10.98 -5.12 18.70
N HIS A 449 -11.82 -6.09 18.33
CA HIS A 449 -11.77 -7.46 18.84
C HIS A 449 -11.87 -8.48 17.72
N THR A 450 -11.11 -9.57 17.85
CA THR A 450 -11.21 -10.73 16.96
C THR A 450 -11.79 -11.91 17.72
N VAL A 451 -12.73 -12.61 17.09
CA VAL A 451 -13.24 -13.91 17.53
C VAL A 451 -12.98 -14.93 16.43
N THR A 452 -12.48 -16.12 16.79
CA THR A 452 -12.42 -17.25 15.89
C THR A 452 -13.23 -18.43 16.43
N THR A 453 -13.88 -19.17 15.54
CA THR A 453 -14.61 -20.40 15.86
C THR A 453 -14.08 -21.57 15.04
N GLY A 454 -13.84 -22.73 15.67
CA GLY A 454 -13.32 -23.93 15.00
C GLY A 454 -11.80 -23.94 14.77
N GLY A 455 -11.10 -22.89 15.20
CA GLY A 455 -9.65 -22.75 15.14
C GLY A 455 -9.19 -21.54 15.97
N VAL A 456 -7.90 -21.47 16.27
CA VAL A 456 -7.26 -20.25 16.76
C VAL A 456 -6.34 -19.71 15.68
N ALA A 457 -6.33 -18.40 15.47
CA ALA A 457 -5.43 -17.75 14.53
C ALA A 457 -5.30 -16.25 14.82
N THR A 458 -4.41 -15.60 14.07
CA THR A 458 -4.25 -14.14 14.11
C THR A 458 -5.06 -13.50 13.00
N ALA A 459 -6.05 -12.68 13.36
CA ALA A 459 -6.77 -11.81 12.42
C ALA A 459 -6.47 -10.35 12.73
N ALA A 460 -6.90 -9.45 11.84
CA ALA A 460 -6.53 -8.05 11.98
C ALA A 460 -7.52 -7.06 11.38
N PHE A 461 -7.19 -5.78 11.54
CA PHE A 461 -7.97 -4.62 11.16
C PHE A 461 -7.10 -3.56 10.51
N ALA A 462 -7.59 -2.99 9.42
CA ALA A 462 -7.11 -1.70 8.91
C ALA A 462 -8.12 -0.61 9.28
N VAL A 463 -7.66 0.51 9.83
CA VAL A 463 -8.45 1.68 10.20
C VAL A 463 -7.98 2.88 9.41
N ALA A 464 -8.87 3.51 8.65
CA ALA A 464 -8.54 4.73 7.89
C ALA A 464 -9.54 5.84 8.22
N SER A 465 -9.04 7.06 8.41
CA SER A 465 -9.91 8.24 8.45
C SER A 465 -10.49 8.50 7.07
N LEU A 466 -11.78 8.82 6.99
CA LEU A 466 -12.40 9.36 5.77
C LEU A 466 -12.20 10.87 5.65
N ASP A 467 -11.91 11.52 6.77
CA ASP A 467 -11.88 12.99 6.87
C ASP A 467 -10.45 13.56 6.76
N GLY A 468 -9.42 12.71 6.64
CA GLY A 468 -8.03 13.13 6.44
C GLY A 468 -7.21 12.09 5.68
N ALA A 469 -6.10 12.50 5.05
CA ALA A 469 -5.23 11.59 4.28
C ALA A 469 -4.07 10.95 5.03
N GLY A 470 -4.15 11.01 6.36
CA GLY A 470 -3.31 10.25 7.28
C GLY A 470 -3.03 8.85 6.77
N ALA A 471 -1.78 8.39 6.91
CA ALA A 471 -1.49 6.97 6.82
C ALA A 471 -2.49 6.20 7.71
N GLY A 472 -3.15 5.20 7.13
CA GLY A 472 -4.08 4.35 7.87
C GLY A 472 -3.35 3.59 8.98
N TRP A 473 -4.09 3.19 10.00
CA TRP A 473 -3.60 2.45 11.14
C TRP A 473 -3.97 0.96 11.05
N TRP A 474 -3.32 0.17 11.88
CA TRP A 474 -3.38 -1.27 11.94
C TRP A 474 -3.54 -1.76 13.37
N ALA A 475 -4.33 -2.82 13.54
CA ALA A 475 -4.34 -3.60 14.76
C ALA A 475 -4.54 -5.09 14.45
N ALA A 476 -3.92 -5.97 15.25
CA ALA A 476 -4.07 -7.41 15.12
C ALA A 476 -4.34 -8.06 16.48
N ALA A 477 -5.09 -9.16 16.46
CA ALA A 477 -5.38 -10.00 17.63
C ALA A 477 -5.12 -11.47 17.29
N SER A 478 -4.39 -12.15 18.17
CA SER A 478 -4.21 -13.60 18.15
C SER A 478 -5.17 -14.23 19.14
N THR A 479 -6.15 -14.99 18.64
CA THR A 479 -7.13 -15.67 19.48
C THR A 479 -6.47 -16.79 20.30
N THR A 480 -6.77 -16.90 21.58
CA THR A 480 -6.22 -17.96 22.45
C THR A 480 -7.20 -19.11 22.71
N GLY A 481 -8.50 -18.90 22.41
CA GLY A 481 -9.55 -19.90 22.57
C GLY A 481 -10.74 -19.66 21.62
N TYR A 482 -11.57 -20.69 21.45
CA TYR A 482 -12.73 -20.62 20.54
C TYR A 482 -13.84 -19.75 21.10
N GLY A 483 -14.38 -18.86 20.26
CA GLY A 483 -15.50 -17.99 20.62
C GLY A 483 -15.15 -16.88 21.61
N VAL A 484 -13.88 -16.78 22.02
CA VAL A 484 -13.41 -15.75 22.95
C VAL A 484 -12.98 -14.51 22.15
N PRO A 485 -13.55 -13.32 22.43
CA PRO A 485 -13.10 -12.09 21.81
C PRO A 485 -11.75 -11.66 22.40
N GLU A 486 -10.72 -11.64 21.57
CA GLU A 486 -9.40 -11.10 21.94
C GLU A 486 -9.23 -9.66 21.44
N PRO A 487 -8.71 -8.74 22.27
CA PRO A 487 -8.47 -7.36 21.87
C PRO A 487 -7.32 -7.27 20.87
N ALA A 488 -7.52 -6.46 19.82
CA ALA A 488 -6.47 -6.18 18.85
C ALA A 488 -5.57 -5.05 19.35
N THR A 489 -4.26 -5.21 19.11
CA THR A 489 -3.25 -4.21 19.42
C THR A 489 -2.45 -3.84 18.17
N GLY A 490 -1.96 -2.61 18.12
CA GLY A 490 -1.21 -2.08 16.99
C GLY A 490 -0.96 -0.58 17.14
N ASP A 491 -0.89 0.14 16.02
CA ASP A 491 -0.54 1.56 15.96
C ASP A 491 -1.77 2.49 15.89
N VAL A 492 -2.99 1.95 16.04
CA VAL A 492 -4.22 2.76 16.18
C VAL A 492 -4.10 3.68 17.42
N PRO A 493 -4.17 5.01 17.26
CA PRO A 493 -4.10 5.94 18.37
C PRO A 493 -5.23 5.69 19.37
N ARG A 494 -4.92 5.82 20.67
CA ARG A 494 -5.92 5.66 21.73
C ARG A 494 -6.99 6.75 21.72
N ASP A 495 -6.59 7.97 21.35
CA ASP A 495 -7.44 9.15 21.31
C ASP A 495 -7.58 9.60 19.85
N LEU A 496 -8.31 8.81 19.06
CA LEU A 496 -8.65 9.21 17.69
C LEU A 496 -9.46 10.52 17.72
N PRO A 497 -9.20 11.46 16.81
CA PRO A 497 -10.04 12.63 16.64
C PRO A 497 -11.51 12.27 16.38
N PHE A 498 -12.42 13.20 16.61
CA PHE A 498 -13.79 13.05 16.12
C PHE A 498 -13.78 13.02 14.59
N GLY A 499 -14.64 12.19 14.00
CA GLY A 499 -14.68 12.00 12.56
C GLY A 499 -15.21 10.63 12.16
N THR A 500 -15.20 10.38 10.86
CA THR A 500 -15.67 9.14 10.26
C THR A 500 -14.49 8.26 9.86
N TYR A 501 -14.57 6.98 10.20
CA TYR A 501 -13.52 6.00 9.96
C TYR A 501 -14.05 4.79 9.21
N LEU A 502 -13.21 4.20 8.36
CA LEU A 502 -13.43 2.87 7.80
C LEU A 502 -12.64 1.86 8.61
N VAL A 503 -13.34 0.85 9.13
CA VAL A 503 -12.76 -0.31 9.82
C VAL A 503 -12.91 -1.51 8.91
N THR A 504 -11.80 -2.04 8.40
CA THR A 504 -11.80 -3.20 7.51
C THR A 504 -11.23 -4.41 8.24
N ALA A 505 -12.06 -5.44 8.41
CA ALA A 505 -11.65 -6.72 8.96
C ALA A 505 -10.89 -7.53 7.92
N ILE A 506 -9.83 -8.16 8.38
CA ILE A 506 -8.88 -8.89 7.56
C ILE A 506 -8.71 -10.30 8.11
N PRO A 507 -8.94 -11.34 7.27
CA PRO A 507 -8.99 -12.71 7.73
C PRO A 507 -7.61 -13.24 8.15
N PRO A 508 -7.59 -14.24 9.05
CA PRO A 508 -6.38 -14.98 9.34
C PRO A 508 -5.81 -15.69 8.12
N ARG A 509 -4.52 -16.03 8.22
CA ARG A 509 -3.85 -16.88 7.23
C ARG A 509 -4.54 -18.25 7.18
N SER A 510 -4.95 -18.65 5.98
CA SER A 510 -5.45 -20.01 5.74
C SER A 510 -4.27 -20.99 5.62
N THR A 511 -4.48 -22.21 6.08
CA THR A 511 -3.56 -23.35 5.96
C THR A 511 -4.04 -24.31 4.86
N ARG A 512 -3.30 -25.39 4.61
CA ARG A 512 -3.72 -26.44 3.65
C ARG A 512 -5.00 -27.18 4.04
N THR A 513 -5.41 -27.08 5.30
CA THR A 513 -6.56 -27.84 5.84
C THR A 513 -7.68 -26.94 6.31
N THR A 514 -7.41 -25.64 6.47
CA THR A 514 -8.30 -24.74 7.18
C THR A 514 -8.21 -23.37 6.54
N GLY A 515 -9.35 -22.88 6.04
CA GLY A 515 -9.48 -21.50 5.64
C GLY A 515 -10.39 -20.75 6.58
N TRP A 516 -10.40 -19.42 6.44
CA TRP A 516 -11.10 -18.54 7.36
C TRP A 516 -12.13 -17.70 6.63
N ARG A 517 -13.39 -17.92 6.96
CA ARG A 517 -14.50 -17.14 6.44
C ARG A 517 -14.92 -16.10 7.46
N LEU A 518 -15.01 -14.83 7.06
CA LEU A 518 -15.60 -13.80 7.89
C LEU A 518 -17.11 -14.07 7.98
N THR A 519 -17.60 -14.39 9.17
CA THR A 519 -19.04 -14.61 9.39
C THR A 519 -19.73 -13.34 9.86
N ALA A 520 -19.01 -12.46 10.55
CA ALA A 520 -19.53 -11.17 10.96
C ALA A 520 -18.41 -10.15 11.16
N LEU A 521 -18.66 -8.91 10.74
CA LEU A 521 -17.99 -7.73 11.30
C LEU A 521 -19.09 -6.83 11.84
N ARG A 522 -19.14 -6.65 13.16
CA ARG A 522 -20.15 -5.83 13.83
C ARG A 522 -19.48 -4.73 14.62
N CYS A 523 -19.99 -3.51 14.48
CA CYS A 523 -19.62 -2.41 15.34
C CYS A 523 -20.89 -1.81 15.93
N ASP A 524 -20.90 -1.56 17.25
CA ASP A 524 -22.11 -1.10 17.96
C ASP A 524 -22.65 0.24 17.45
N GLN A 525 -21.79 1.07 16.86
CA GLN A 525 -22.10 2.38 16.27
C GLN A 525 -21.65 2.46 14.80
N GLY A 526 -21.63 1.31 14.12
CA GLY A 526 -21.16 1.21 12.75
C GLY A 526 -22.27 0.97 11.75
N THR A 527 -22.17 1.60 10.57
CA THR A 527 -22.98 1.24 9.42
C THR A 527 -22.20 0.23 8.59
N ALA A 528 -22.72 -0.99 8.49
CA ALA A 528 -22.11 -2.03 7.66
C ALA A 528 -22.05 -1.58 6.20
N MET A 529 -20.89 -1.79 5.58
CA MET A 529 -20.73 -1.63 4.14
C MET A 529 -20.64 -3.02 3.50
N ALA A 530 -20.72 -3.10 2.17
CA ALA A 530 -20.52 -4.37 1.48
C ALA A 530 -19.12 -4.94 1.75
N GLY A 531 -19.02 -6.25 2.02
CA GLY A 531 -17.75 -6.97 2.21
C GLY A 531 -17.28 -7.00 3.67
N THR A 532 -15.98 -6.76 3.89
CA THR A 532 -15.32 -6.87 5.20
C THR A 532 -15.14 -5.53 5.91
N THR A 533 -15.91 -4.50 5.55
CA THR A 533 -15.71 -3.12 6.05
C THR A 533 -16.97 -2.56 6.71
N VAL A 534 -16.78 -1.85 7.81
CA VAL A 534 -17.81 -1.06 8.50
C VAL A 534 -17.36 0.39 8.58
N ARG A 535 -18.28 1.32 8.38
CA ARG A 535 -18.06 2.75 8.64
C ARG A 535 -18.43 3.05 10.08
N VAL A 536 -17.53 3.67 10.84
CA VAL A 536 -17.72 4.04 12.25
C VAL A 536 -17.59 5.55 12.39
N ALA A 537 -18.53 6.20 13.06
CA ALA A 537 -18.44 7.61 13.39
C ALA A 537 -18.03 7.78 14.86
N LEU A 538 -16.95 8.51 15.11
CA LEU A 538 -16.57 8.96 16.44
C LEU A 538 -17.20 10.32 16.66
N THR A 539 -18.37 10.34 17.29
CA THR A 539 -19.14 11.56 17.55
C THR A 539 -18.96 12.05 18.99
N PRO A 540 -19.02 13.37 19.22
CA PRO A 540 -19.03 13.92 20.56
C PRO A 540 -20.13 13.32 21.44
N GLY A 541 -19.73 12.59 22.49
CA GLY A 541 -20.67 11.97 23.43
C GLY A 541 -21.25 10.62 23.05
N GLY A 542 -20.80 10.06 21.92
CA GLY A 542 -21.08 8.68 21.60
C GLY A 542 -20.38 7.72 22.59
N PRO A 543 -20.88 6.50 22.76
CA PRO A 543 -20.16 5.46 23.48
C PRO A 543 -18.88 5.08 22.72
N ASP A 544 -17.91 4.48 23.42
CA ASP A 544 -16.73 3.84 22.81
C ASP A 544 -17.19 2.77 21.81
N PRO A 545 -16.97 2.93 20.49
CA PRO A 545 -17.40 1.92 19.53
C PRO A 545 -16.57 0.67 19.71
N VAL A 546 -17.26 -0.47 19.85
CA VAL A 546 -16.63 -1.79 19.86
C VAL A 546 -16.90 -2.44 18.52
N CYS A 547 -15.84 -2.74 17.78
CA CYS A 547 -15.89 -3.52 16.55
C CYS A 547 -15.36 -4.93 16.79
N THR A 548 -16.17 -5.94 16.47
CA THR A 548 -15.79 -7.35 16.57
C THR A 548 -15.85 -8.01 15.20
N ALA A 549 -14.71 -8.56 14.76
CA ALA A 549 -14.64 -9.43 13.60
C ALA A 549 -14.69 -10.90 14.05
N THR A 550 -15.63 -11.66 13.51
CA THR A 550 -15.80 -13.08 13.79
C THR A 550 -15.48 -13.90 12.56
N TYR A 551 -14.56 -14.86 12.72
CA TYR A 551 -14.14 -15.77 11.68
C TYR A 551 -14.47 -17.21 12.03
N GLN A 552 -14.96 -17.94 11.05
CA GLN A 552 -15.14 -19.38 11.14
C GLN A 552 -14.01 -20.09 10.39
N ALA A 553 -13.37 -21.03 11.08
CA ALA A 553 -12.49 -22.02 10.47
C ALA A 553 -13.35 -22.99 9.69
N ASP A 554 -13.19 -22.98 8.38
CA ASP A 554 -13.85 -23.89 7.47
C ASP A 554 -12.80 -24.86 6.91
N PRO A 555 -13.08 -26.18 6.89
CA PRO A 555 -12.18 -27.12 6.25
C PRO A 555 -12.09 -26.79 4.77
N THR A 556 -10.87 -26.75 4.24
CA THR A 556 -10.65 -26.56 2.82
C THR A 556 -10.79 -27.90 2.10
N THR A 557 -11.48 -27.92 0.96
CA THR A 557 -11.41 -29.06 0.05
C THR A 557 -10.09 -29.02 -0.70
N ARG A 558 -9.33 -30.11 -0.65
CA ARG A 558 -8.06 -30.21 -1.35
C ARG A 558 -8.24 -30.75 -2.78
N PHE A 559 -7.34 -30.39 -3.67
CA PHE A 559 -7.27 -30.97 -5.00
C PHE A 559 -5.82 -31.22 -5.41
N GLY A 560 -5.48 -32.50 -5.56
CA GLY A 560 -4.19 -32.97 -6.02
C GLY A 560 -4.28 -33.56 -7.42
N VAL A 561 -3.19 -33.42 -8.19
CA VAL A 561 -3.02 -34.12 -9.46
C VAL A 561 -1.66 -34.82 -9.43
N THR A 562 -1.61 -36.04 -9.96
CA THR A 562 -0.38 -36.80 -10.18
C THR A 562 -0.28 -37.21 -11.65
N LEU A 563 0.94 -37.23 -12.17
CA LEU A 563 1.28 -37.64 -13.53
C LEU A 563 2.33 -38.75 -13.45
N GLN A 564 2.05 -39.88 -14.08
CA GLN A 564 2.97 -41.01 -14.17
C GLN A 564 3.06 -41.54 -15.59
N ALA A 565 4.16 -42.19 -15.92
CA ALA A 565 4.34 -42.83 -17.21
C ALA A 565 4.50 -44.36 -17.09
N LYS A 566 3.83 -45.08 -17.99
CA LYS A 566 3.90 -46.54 -18.14
C LYS A 566 4.34 -46.91 -19.56
N GLY A 567 4.57 -48.20 -19.81
CA GLY A 567 5.02 -48.69 -21.11
C GLY A 567 6.50 -48.38 -21.39
N SER A 568 6.86 -48.33 -22.67
CA SER A 568 8.24 -48.28 -23.14
C SER A 568 8.96 -46.97 -22.77
N THR A 569 10.18 -47.09 -22.25
CA THR A 569 11.07 -45.95 -22.00
C THR A 569 11.71 -45.42 -23.29
N SER A 570 11.90 -46.26 -24.30
CA SER A 570 12.45 -45.84 -25.61
C SER A 570 11.45 -45.00 -26.42
N GLY A 571 10.16 -45.10 -26.10
CA GLY A 571 9.09 -44.26 -26.65
C GLY A 571 9.02 -42.85 -26.07
N ARG A 572 9.82 -42.52 -25.04
CA ARG A 572 9.84 -41.21 -24.37
C ARG A 572 11.07 -40.41 -24.83
N LYS A 573 10.84 -39.31 -25.53
CA LYS A 573 11.91 -38.43 -26.04
C LYS A 573 11.78 -36.97 -25.58
N GLY A 574 10.61 -36.57 -25.10
CA GLY A 574 10.36 -35.23 -24.56
C GLY A 574 9.58 -35.29 -23.25
N PRO A 575 9.46 -34.17 -22.52
CA PRO A 575 8.69 -34.13 -21.28
C PRO A 575 7.19 -34.28 -21.56
N ALA A 576 6.50 -35.08 -20.74
CA ALA A 576 5.05 -35.07 -20.70
C ALA A 576 4.58 -33.96 -19.73
N VAL A 577 3.60 -33.16 -20.16
CA VAL A 577 3.14 -31.98 -19.41
C VAL A 577 1.63 -32.04 -19.22
N VAL A 578 1.20 -31.90 -17.97
CA VAL A 578 -0.20 -31.73 -17.58
C VAL A 578 -0.35 -30.41 -16.84
N GLU A 579 -1.37 -29.64 -17.19
CA GLU A 579 -1.71 -28.38 -16.56
C GLU A 579 -3.08 -28.46 -15.89
N VAL A 580 -3.19 -27.76 -14.77
CA VAL A 580 -4.40 -27.61 -13.95
C VAL A 580 -4.66 -26.11 -13.81
N SER A 581 -5.88 -25.67 -14.07
CA SER A 581 -6.31 -24.28 -13.87
C SER A 581 -7.75 -24.23 -13.38
N CYS A 582 -8.03 -23.45 -12.34
CA CYS A 582 -9.34 -23.35 -11.72
C CYS A 582 -9.93 -21.94 -11.81
N ALA A 583 -11.24 -21.82 -11.67
CA ALA A 583 -11.99 -20.57 -11.85
C ALA A 583 -11.69 -19.50 -10.79
N ASP A 584 -11.25 -19.92 -9.60
CA ASP A 584 -10.73 -19.01 -8.55
C ASP A 584 -9.29 -18.55 -8.83
N GLY A 585 -8.76 -18.91 -10.00
CA GLY A 585 -7.41 -18.60 -10.44
C GLY A 585 -6.34 -19.45 -9.78
N SER A 586 -6.69 -20.51 -9.02
CA SER A 586 -5.77 -21.54 -8.51
C SER A 586 -5.41 -22.58 -9.60
N GLY A 587 -4.31 -23.35 -9.47
CA GLY A 587 -3.75 -24.09 -10.60
C GLY A 587 -2.32 -24.58 -10.38
N GLY A 588 -1.79 -25.33 -11.35
CA GLY A 588 -0.44 -25.85 -11.30
C GLY A 588 -0.05 -26.64 -12.55
N ARG A 589 1.24 -26.90 -12.72
CA ARG A 589 1.80 -27.61 -13.88
C ARG A 589 2.67 -28.77 -13.41
N LEU A 590 2.43 -29.94 -13.99
CA LEU A 590 3.22 -31.15 -13.79
C LEU A 590 4.09 -31.38 -15.02
N VAL A 591 5.39 -31.57 -14.82
CA VAL A 591 6.35 -31.91 -15.87
C VAL A 591 6.99 -33.22 -15.52
N LEU A 592 6.71 -34.25 -16.31
CA LEU A 592 7.35 -35.56 -16.19
C LEU A 592 8.50 -35.64 -17.19
N ALA A 593 9.74 -35.68 -16.68
CA ALA A 593 10.93 -35.78 -17.51
C ALA A 593 10.99 -37.12 -18.26
N PRO A 594 11.65 -37.19 -19.44
CA PRO A 594 11.71 -38.41 -20.25
C PRO A 594 12.29 -39.64 -19.52
N ASP A 595 13.25 -39.38 -18.63
CA ASP A 595 14.00 -40.35 -17.82
C ASP A 595 13.38 -40.59 -16.43
N ALA A 596 12.25 -39.95 -16.11
CA ALA A 596 11.61 -40.08 -14.81
C ALA A 596 11.12 -41.53 -14.57
N THR A 597 11.53 -42.09 -13.44
CA THR A 597 11.22 -43.47 -13.02
C THR A 597 10.00 -43.58 -12.10
N GLY A 598 9.45 -42.44 -11.63
CA GLY A 598 8.31 -42.39 -10.71
C GLY A 598 7.30 -41.29 -11.05
N PRO A 599 6.16 -41.25 -10.33
CA PRO A 599 5.13 -40.23 -10.53
C PRO A 599 5.62 -38.85 -10.09
N VAL A 600 5.16 -37.81 -10.78
CA VAL A 600 5.29 -36.41 -10.38
C VAL A 600 3.93 -35.92 -9.89
N ALA A 601 3.90 -35.10 -8.84
CA ALA A 601 2.69 -34.53 -8.29
C ALA A 601 2.75 -33.00 -8.35
N LEU A 602 1.60 -32.34 -8.16
CA LEU A 602 1.61 -30.92 -7.78
C LEU A 602 2.48 -30.74 -6.52
N PRO A 603 3.37 -29.73 -6.45
CA PRO A 603 4.24 -29.53 -5.29
C PRO A 603 3.46 -29.37 -3.97
N GLU A 604 2.27 -28.77 -4.04
CA GLU A 604 1.26 -28.81 -2.98
C GLU A 604 -0.13 -29.01 -3.59
N PRO A 605 -1.03 -29.75 -2.92
CA PRO A 605 -2.45 -29.78 -3.30
C PRO A 605 -3.06 -28.37 -3.22
N LEU A 606 -3.92 -28.04 -4.19
CA LEU A 606 -4.73 -26.83 -4.15
C LEU A 606 -5.75 -26.94 -3.02
N ALA A 607 -6.15 -25.82 -2.40
CA ALA A 607 -7.05 -25.82 -1.25
C ALA A 607 -8.12 -24.75 -1.41
N PHE A 608 -9.38 -25.16 -1.27
CA PHE A 608 -10.55 -24.36 -1.60
C PHE A 608 -11.48 -24.16 -0.42
N LEU A 609 -11.88 -22.91 -0.18
CA LEU A 609 -12.91 -22.55 0.79
C LEU A 609 -14.32 -22.60 0.21
N GLU A 610 -14.45 -22.39 -1.09
CA GLU A 610 -15.70 -22.40 -1.84
C GLU A 610 -15.59 -23.38 -3.01
N SER A 611 -16.73 -23.80 -3.56
CA SER A 611 -16.72 -24.70 -4.73
C SER A 611 -16.11 -23.98 -5.93
N THR A 612 -15.24 -24.66 -6.69
CA THR A 612 -14.58 -24.11 -7.87
C THR A 612 -14.60 -25.12 -9.01
N SER A 613 -14.49 -24.66 -10.25
CA SER A 613 -14.30 -25.53 -11.43
C SER A 613 -12.84 -25.50 -11.85
N CYS A 614 -12.25 -26.67 -12.07
CA CYS A 614 -10.87 -26.87 -12.48
C CYS A 614 -10.79 -27.62 -13.80
N ARG A 615 -10.06 -27.04 -14.76
CA ARG A 615 -9.69 -27.65 -16.03
C ARG A 615 -8.36 -28.38 -15.89
N ILE A 616 -8.29 -29.60 -16.39
CA ILE A 616 -7.09 -30.44 -16.44
C ILE A 616 -6.80 -30.73 -17.91
N GLU A 617 -5.60 -30.40 -18.39
CA GLU A 617 -5.25 -30.51 -19.80
C GLU A 617 -3.84 -31.07 -19.97
N GLN A 618 -3.67 -31.99 -20.91
CA GLN A 618 -2.35 -32.45 -21.31
C GLN A 618 -1.83 -31.59 -22.45
N THR A 619 -0.82 -30.77 -22.19
CA THR A 619 -0.27 -29.82 -23.17
C THR A 619 0.95 -30.38 -23.91
N ALA A 620 1.56 -31.45 -23.42
CA ALA A 620 2.59 -32.20 -24.14
C ALA A 620 2.56 -33.70 -23.79
N THR A 621 2.72 -34.56 -24.80
CA THR A 621 2.68 -36.02 -24.63
C THR A 621 4.03 -36.64 -24.27
N GLY A 622 5.14 -35.99 -24.64
CA GLY A 622 6.50 -36.50 -24.44
C GLY A 622 6.89 -37.68 -25.34
N ALA A 623 6.01 -38.06 -26.28
CA ALA A 623 6.21 -39.18 -27.20
C ALA A 623 7.39 -38.92 -28.15
N ALA A 624 8.15 -39.97 -28.48
CA ALA A 624 8.94 -39.98 -29.70
C ALA A 624 8.00 -39.85 -30.91
N GLY A 625 8.40 -39.16 -31.97
CA GLY A 625 7.55 -38.91 -33.14
C GLY A 625 6.99 -40.17 -33.84
N THR A 626 7.52 -41.36 -33.50
CA THR A 626 7.13 -42.66 -34.03
C THR A 626 6.49 -43.60 -32.99
N SER A 627 6.20 -43.10 -31.78
CA SER A 627 5.60 -43.84 -30.66
C SER A 627 4.16 -43.35 -30.41
N THR A 628 3.27 -44.27 -30.07
CA THR A 628 1.90 -43.94 -29.64
C THR A 628 1.85 -43.69 -28.14
N VAL A 629 1.02 -42.73 -27.71
CA VAL A 629 0.77 -42.47 -26.29
C VAL A 629 -0.72 -42.50 -26.02
N THR A 630 -1.14 -43.36 -25.12
CA THR A 630 -2.51 -43.41 -24.60
C THR A 630 -2.54 -42.74 -23.24
N VAL A 631 -3.42 -41.76 -23.04
CA VAL A 631 -3.55 -41.06 -21.76
C VAL A 631 -4.87 -41.39 -21.10
N SER A 632 -4.78 -41.80 -19.85
CA SER A 632 -5.94 -42.06 -18.99
C SER A 632 -5.85 -41.19 -17.74
N ALA A 633 -6.97 -40.61 -17.32
CA ALA A 633 -7.07 -39.87 -16.08
C ALA A 633 -8.16 -40.48 -15.21
N VAL A 634 -7.91 -40.62 -13.91
CA VAL A 634 -8.87 -41.18 -12.96
C VAL A 634 -9.06 -40.23 -11.79
N ARG A 635 -10.30 -39.84 -11.50
CA ARG A 635 -10.67 -39.03 -10.34
C ARG A 635 -11.03 -39.91 -9.14
N ARG A 636 -10.55 -39.53 -7.96
CA ARG A 636 -10.97 -40.00 -6.63
C ARG A 636 -11.28 -38.80 -5.73
N PRO A 637 -12.09 -38.93 -4.65
CA PRO A 637 -12.90 -40.05 -4.18
C PRO A 637 -14.40 -39.77 -4.42
N SER A 638 -14.96 -40.07 -5.60
CA SER A 638 -16.40 -39.87 -5.85
C SER A 638 -17.11 -41.22 -5.99
N THR A 639 -17.47 -41.88 -4.88
CA THR A 639 -18.24 -43.16 -4.86
C THR A 639 -17.70 -44.28 -5.78
N GLY A 640 -16.44 -44.19 -6.21
CA GLY A 640 -15.81 -45.03 -7.22
C GLY A 640 -14.80 -44.25 -8.07
N ASP A 641 -13.86 -44.97 -8.69
CA ASP A 641 -12.91 -44.41 -9.66
C ASP A 641 -13.67 -44.02 -10.93
N ARG A 642 -13.71 -42.72 -11.26
CA ARG A 642 -14.32 -42.25 -12.52
C ARG A 642 -13.25 -41.92 -13.55
N PRO A 643 -13.24 -42.57 -14.73
CA PRO A 643 -12.36 -42.18 -15.81
C PRO A 643 -12.71 -40.77 -16.29
N LEU A 644 -11.69 -40.01 -16.68
CA LEU A 644 -11.76 -38.67 -17.25
C LEU A 644 -11.06 -38.67 -18.62
N GLU A 645 -11.67 -38.06 -19.62
CA GLU A 645 -11.03 -37.74 -20.90
C GLU A 645 -10.42 -36.33 -20.82
N LEU A 646 -9.16 -36.19 -21.25
CA LEU A 646 -8.48 -34.89 -21.23
C LEU A 646 -8.63 -34.16 -22.58
N PRO A 647 -8.88 -32.83 -22.59
CA PRO A 647 -9.03 -31.96 -21.43
C PRO A 647 -10.34 -32.20 -20.67
N ALA A 648 -10.26 -32.24 -19.33
CA ALA A 648 -11.40 -32.47 -18.45
C ALA A 648 -11.74 -31.21 -17.65
N GLU A 649 -13.03 -30.88 -17.55
CA GLU A 649 -13.55 -29.91 -16.60
C GLU A 649 -14.08 -30.64 -15.36
N LEU A 650 -13.61 -30.23 -14.18
CA LEU A 650 -13.90 -30.86 -12.90
C LEU A 650 -14.42 -29.83 -11.91
N THR A 651 -15.63 -30.01 -11.41
CA THR A 651 -16.09 -29.28 -10.23
C THR A 651 -15.48 -29.87 -8.96
N VAL A 652 -14.66 -29.08 -8.26
CA VAL A 652 -14.20 -29.34 -6.90
C VAL A 652 -15.23 -28.77 -5.94
N ALA A 653 -16.16 -29.63 -5.51
CA ALA A 653 -17.20 -29.30 -4.57
C ALA A 653 -16.75 -29.51 -3.11
N ARG A 654 -17.52 -28.99 -2.15
CA ARG A 654 -17.24 -29.15 -0.70
C ARG A 654 -17.77 -30.46 -0.08
N ASP A 655 -17.94 -31.48 -0.90
CA ASP A 655 -18.52 -32.78 -0.53
C ASP A 655 -17.49 -33.80 -0.02
N VAL A 656 -16.21 -33.61 -0.33
CA VAL A 656 -15.11 -34.44 0.15
C VAL A 656 -13.93 -33.59 0.65
N ALA A 657 -13.09 -34.17 1.50
CA ALA A 657 -11.92 -33.49 2.04
C ALA A 657 -10.82 -33.25 0.98
N GLU A 658 -10.74 -34.12 -0.02
CA GLU A 658 -9.70 -34.07 -1.04
C GLU A 658 -10.15 -34.75 -2.31
N TYR A 659 -9.91 -34.12 -3.44
CA TYR A 659 -9.95 -34.72 -4.76
C TYR A 659 -8.53 -35.06 -5.22
N THR A 660 -8.35 -36.22 -5.84
CA THR A 660 -7.12 -36.58 -6.52
C THR A 660 -7.42 -36.99 -7.94
N VAL A 661 -6.62 -36.51 -8.90
CA VAL A 661 -6.65 -36.98 -10.28
C VAL A 661 -5.31 -37.61 -10.62
N ALA A 662 -5.32 -38.90 -10.94
CA ALA A 662 -4.15 -39.62 -11.40
C ALA A 662 -4.16 -39.70 -12.93
N VAL A 663 -3.21 -39.02 -13.58
CA VAL A 663 -3.00 -39.06 -15.03
C VAL A 663 -1.89 -40.07 -15.34
N THR A 664 -2.17 -41.03 -16.21
CA THR A 664 -1.22 -42.04 -16.67
C THR A 664 -1.03 -41.88 -18.18
N ALA A 665 0.21 -41.60 -18.60
CA ALA A 665 0.62 -41.63 -19.99
C ALA A 665 1.30 -42.98 -20.29
N GLU A 666 0.71 -43.81 -21.13
CA GLU A 666 1.24 -45.12 -21.51
C GLU A 666 1.89 -45.04 -22.89
N PHE A 667 3.19 -45.31 -22.96
CA PHE A 667 4.01 -45.15 -24.15
C PHE A 667 4.22 -46.49 -24.88
N GLY A 668 3.92 -46.53 -26.18
CA GLY A 668 4.22 -47.65 -27.05
C GLY A 668 5.69 -47.67 -27.50
N GLU A 669 6.15 -48.79 -28.05
CA GLU A 669 7.48 -48.86 -28.67
C GLU A 669 7.56 -47.99 -29.94
N PRO A 670 8.72 -47.39 -30.24
CA PRO A 670 8.93 -46.70 -31.52
C PRO A 670 8.76 -47.67 -32.69
N THR A 671 7.99 -47.29 -33.70
CA THR A 671 7.83 -48.12 -34.91
C THR A 671 9.16 -48.27 -35.67
N ALA A 672 9.50 -49.52 -36.06
CA ALA A 672 10.81 -49.95 -36.53
C ALA A 672 11.31 -49.31 -37.86
N THR A 673 10.46 -48.55 -38.56
CA THR A 673 10.79 -47.94 -39.86
C THR A 673 11.81 -46.80 -39.77
N ALA A 674 12.10 -46.26 -38.57
CA ALA A 674 13.03 -45.14 -38.37
C ALA A 674 14.34 -45.50 -37.64
N ALA A 675 14.52 -46.75 -37.17
CA ALA A 675 15.77 -47.16 -36.52
C ALA A 675 16.99 -47.12 -37.46
N ARG A 676 16.76 -47.09 -38.79
CA ARG A 676 17.81 -46.93 -39.81
C ARG A 676 18.23 -45.48 -40.09
N ALA A 677 17.43 -44.47 -39.74
CA ALA A 677 17.76 -43.08 -40.05
C ALA A 677 18.75 -42.46 -39.05
N SER A 678 18.69 -42.87 -37.77
CA SER A 678 19.58 -42.34 -36.72
C SER A 678 21.05 -42.77 -36.84
N ILE A 679 21.34 -43.88 -37.52
CA ILE A 679 22.71 -44.39 -37.68
C ILE A 679 23.44 -43.66 -38.83
N LEU A 680 22.70 -43.06 -39.77
CA LEU A 680 23.27 -42.37 -40.93
C LEU A 680 23.62 -40.91 -40.67
N ASP A 681 22.97 -40.25 -39.72
CA ASP A 681 23.22 -38.82 -39.40
C ASP A 681 24.48 -38.62 -38.53
N GLU A 682 24.89 -39.65 -37.80
CA GLU A 682 26.09 -39.63 -36.94
C GLU A 682 27.41 -39.80 -37.73
N MET A 683 27.34 -40.06 -39.05
CA MET A 683 28.51 -40.22 -39.93
C MET A 683 28.79 -39.00 -40.84
N SER A 684 27.99 -37.93 -40.78
CA SER A 684 28.08 -36.79 -41.73
C SER A 684 29.01 -35.64 -41.29
N THR A 685 29.77 -35.75 -40.21
CA THR A 685 30.72 -34.71 -39.77
C THR A 685 32.15 -35.22 -39.71
N VAL A 686 32.80 -35.30 -40.88
CA VAL A 686 34.26 -35.29 -41.03
C VAL A 686 34.61 -34.26 -42.13
N PRO A 687 35.44 -33.23 -41.86
CA PRO A 687 35.83 -32.25 -42.88
C PRO A 687 37.03 -32.76 -43.70
N VAL A 688 36.89 -32.81 -45.02
CA VAL A 688 37.98 -32.99 -45.99
C VAL A 688 38.29 -31.64 -46.63
N ILE A 689 39.42 -31.03 -46.29
CA ILE A 689 40.08 -30.04 -47.13
C ILE A 689 41.57 -30.39 -47.19
N LEU A 690 41.97 -30.94 -48.34
CA LEU A 690 43.36 -31.14 -48.76
C LEU A 690 43.46 -30.62 -50.19
N ALA A 691 43.96 -29.39 -50.36
CA ALA A 691 44.45 -28.87 -51.64
C ALA A 691 45.28 -27.59 -51.43
N ALA A 692 46.57 -27.74 -51.13
CA ALA A 692 47.61 -26.80 -51.58
C ALA A 692 48.97 -27.52 -51.54
N ILE A 693 49.42 -27.87 -52.74
CA ILE A 693 50.71 -28.49 -53.06
C ILE A 693 51.84 -27.46 -52.86
N GLY A 694 53.00 -27.88 -52.33
CA GLY A 694 54.15 -26.98 -52.26
C GLY A 694 55.44 -27.48 -51.59
N VAL A 695 56.03 -28.57 -52.11
CA VAL A 695 57.49 -28.82 -52.25
C VAL A 695 58.42 -28.63 -51.02
N PHE A 696 59.05 -29.71 -50.52
CA PHE A 696 60.51 -29.98 -50.58
C PHE A 696 60.97 -31.11 -49.62
N GLY A 697 61.86 -31.97 -50.12
CA GLY A 697 62.86 -32.74 -49.35
C GLY A 697 62.37 -34.03 -48.67
N PHE A 698 62.33 -35.19 -49.32
CA PHE A 698 63.45 -36.15 -49.37
C PHE A 698 64.20 -36.37 -48.05
N GLY A 699 64.12 -37.60 -47.54
CA GLY A 699 65.31 -38.28 -47.03
C GLY A 699 65.32 -38.72 -45.57
N THR A 700 65.21 -40.04 -45.40
CA THR A 700 66.13 -40.89 -44.60
C THR A 700 66.13 -40.78 -43.06
N LEU A 701 65.67 -41.86 -42.40
CA LEU A 701 66.47 -42.83 -41.60
C LEU A 701 65.52 -43.47 -40.57
N VAL A 702 65.07 -44.72 -40.71
CA VAL A 702 65.82 -45.98 -40.62
C VAL A 702 66.43 -46.19 -39.22
N LEU A 703 66.04 -47.33 -38.63
CA LEU A 703 66.78 -48.23 -37.74
C LEU A 703 66.63 -48.15 -36.20
N LEU A 704 66.40 -49.37 -35.68
CA LEU A 704 66.57 -49.92 -34.33
C LEU A 704 65.55 -49.49 -33.26
N GLY A 705 64.80 -50.40 -32.62
CA GLY A 705 65.09 -51.82 -32.42
C GLY A 705 66.19 -52.02 -31.38
N VAL A 706 65.94 -51.60 -30.14
CA VAL A 706 66.65 -52.05 -28.93
C VAL A 706 65.62 -52.01 -27.80
N PHE A 707 65.04 -53.15 -27.46
CA PHE A 707 65.44 -53.95 -26.30
C PHE A 707 65.29 -53.22 -24.95
N LEU A 708 64.56 -53.90 -24.06
CA LEU A 708 64.75 -53.91 -22.60
C LEU A 708 64.10 -52.76 -21.85
N ARG A 709 63.01 -53.03 -21.14
CA ARG A 709 62.90 -53.72 -19.83
C ARG A 709 62.84 -52.70 -18.71
N ARG A 710 61.82 -52.92 -17.88
CA ARG A 710 61.77 -52.73 -16.43
C ARG A 710 61.52 -51.31 -15.90
N ARG A 711 60.31 -51.23 -15.32
CA ARG A 711 59.99 -50.89 -13.92
C ARG A 711 60.11 -49.43 -13.50
N ALA A 712 58.91 -48.87 -13.27
CA ALA A 712 58.41 -48.30 -12.02
C ALA A 712 59.22 -47.17 -11.36
N MET A 713 58.61 -45.98 -11.33
CA MET A 713 57.79 -45.57 -10.18
C MET A 713 56.45 -45.05 -10.66
#